data_AF-A0A6M3ZQ33-F1
#
_entry.id   AF-A0A6M3ZQ33-F1
#
_cell.length_a   1.000
_cell.length_b   1.000
_cell.length_c   1.000
_cell.angle_alpha   90.00
_cell.angle_beta   90.00
_cell.angle_gamma   90.00
#
_symmetry.space_group_name_H-M   'P 1'
#
loop_
_entity.id
_entity.type
_entity.pdbx_description
1 polymer ?
#
loop_
_entity_poly.entity_id
_entity_poly.type
_entity_poly.pdbx_seq_one_letter_code
_entity_poly.pdbx_strand_id
1 'polypeptide(L)'
;MPERNGSLTAVAGRDINLKASGASADNITLVAQRDVNFSTVHETSQEKLAWDNDNRAEVNRDNAIGSTVQGKDISVTAGRDINAQAAYVNAEGSLAANAANNVNIGTDVSTASARDQHKKTDAGGVLSSRTVTTDDSSSERTNQGTTLSGNTVVVRAGKDINVIGSNVVATQGVGMAAGNDVNIVAAVDSSTKNNFRKETTSGVMGAGFGVTIGTREQSHDGKSQGQTASASTIGSTDGNVSIVAGNRYTQVGSDVMAPKGDIDIAAKSVEIRAAEQASKTTTEDKYKQSGLTVAVTSPVISAMQTVDQMVESSGKTKNGRVKALAAATAGMAVFSAAGEMQKAGSAEGGSNIGISATIGSSQNGSRSEQNTVTQRGSTVASGGNMSIRATGDGANSNITIAGSDINAKGNLALKADNDINLIAAQNSDEQHSTRSSSSWGVGITAQIGSESKLGITANAAGSRGKSDGKDVSNVMTQVRAGGQVKIDSGRDTNLIGATVSGEQVQANVGRDLNIASVQDTSTFKSRDQSIGGSATIGYGSGASISASRSRVDADYASVGQQAGIMAGNGGFQINVKGNTDLKGAQIASTDQAVEQGRNSLTTGTLTSSEIQNRSQYSAESQSASAGTSGGKPGGGIGIGNASGSETSVTRSGVSGAVVTITDAQAQQARTGQSVDQAVASLDASVRTGKDSSNSLAKNWDGNQLREDVEAQAKITQAFGQQASTLIGNYAEEQQKKAADLRKEANAATDPAVAKELNDQASALESNWGPDGKMRVLAHSVVGGLTGGLAGAAGAAAGTLTAPNVASALDKAGVDSDLAKALTGLSSTLVGAAVGGSAGGAAAFNEVANNFLRHADAAALKKEIEACSTKKGGCSDGEVVSIFKKYKEISDQNIAAVQSCIIAGDAQCVQKNLSDVASVDEVKVLPFGYAKLEDTLIGRQSNVISYGSVMGNASLFGTDVEQAREVAIFRKDNCGGLTVAACDGLVRDAINYRLLRMATWTAAAAATPVLAGEARKLIASKGKQPTVIPDRDRYTADQDLPNVYDKQLDLPGLDRPVRLVNTDFAPNKGALAAMYSDQIRKMSDTSNANCVDCSEIAQKLFDAAKGEGKIIEVRPSRSGDLNLYEHGAIVNSQYYHQVYSDGRYIFDPAISQIPIPKGDWEKHIRAINPGGVKFSDKPQGLR
;
A
#
# COMPACT_ATOMS: atom_id res chain seq x y z
N MET A 1 16.16 -38.81 -50.91
CA MET A 1 15.28 -39.77 -50.19
C MET A 1 15.07 -40.95 -51.12
N PRO A 2 15.02 -42.21 -50.65
CA PRO A 2 14.64 -43.33 -51.49
C PRO A 2 13.17 -43.20 -51.89
N GLU A 3 12.81 -43.74 -53.05
CA GLU A 3 11.43 -43.76 -53.55
C GLU A 3 10.54 -44.61 -52.63
N ARG A 4 9.34 -44.12 -52.28
CA ARG A 4 8.36 -44.97 -51.61
C ARG A 4 7.71 -45.88 -52.66
N ASN A 5 8.09 -47.15 -52.61
CA ASN A 5 7.58 -48.23 -53.46
C ASN A 5 7.62 -49.54 -52.65
N GLY A 6 6.73 -49.71 -51.66
CA GLY A 6 6.69 -50.97 -50.90
C GLY A 6 5.79 -50.99 -49.64
N SER A 7 5.62 -52.19 -49.09
CA SER A 7 4.89 -52.43 -47.84
C SER A 7 5.78 -53.04 -46.76
N LEU A 8 5.63 -52.55 -45.53
CA LEU A 8 6.26 -53.09 -44.33
C LEU A 8 5.21 -53.84 -43.51
N THR A 9 5.32 -55.16 -43.43
CA THR A 9 4.48 -55.99 -42.57
C THR A 9 5.34 -56.68 -41.51
N ALA A 10 5.06 -56.42 -40.24
CA ALA A 10 5.69 -57.08 -39.10
C ALA A 10 4.64 -57.83 -38.27
N VAL A 11 4.86 -59.12 -38.06
CA VAL A 11 3.97 -59.98 -37.26
C VAL A 11 4.80 -60.65 -36.15
N ALA A 12 4.41 -60.44 -34.89
CA ALA A 12 5.10 -60.99 -33.73
C ALA A 12 4.20 -61.91 -32.91
N GLY A 13 4.70 -63.12 -32.62
CA GLY A 13 4.08 -64.08 -31.70
C GLY A 13 4.08 -63.66 -30.22
N ARG A 14 4.52 -62.43 -29.91
CA ARG A 14 4.31 -61.80 -28.60
C ARG A 14 4.24 -60.28 -28.72
N ASP A 15 5.37 -59.60 -28.82
CA ASP A 15 5.44 -58.13 -28.76
C ASP A 15 6.14 -57.54 -30.00
N ILE A 16 5.72 -56.36 -30.46
CA ILE A 16 6.51 -55.50 -31.34
C ILE A 16 6.99 -54.31 -30.50
N ASN A 17 8.29 -54.01 -30.54
CA ASN A 17 8.89 -52.91 -29.79
C ASN A 17 9.70 -52.02 -30.71
N LEU A 18 9.20 -50.81 -30.97
CA LEU A 18 9.90 -49.71 -31.61
C LEU A 18 10.52 -48.86 -30.50
N LYS A 19 11.84 -48.60 -30.57
CA LYS A 19 12.59 -47.85 -29.55
C LYS A 19 13.46 -46.81 -30.24
N ALA A 20 13.08 -45.53 -30.14
CA ALA A 20 13.67 -44.43 -30.90
C ALA A 20 13.88 -44.74 -32.41
N SER A 21 13.04 -45.60 -33.00
CA SER A 21 13.30 -46.22 -34.30
C SER A 21 12.46 -45.60 -35.40
N GLY A 22 13.08 -45.36 -36.56
CA GLY A 22 12.42 -44.88 -37.77
C GLY A 22 11.90 -46.02 -38.66
N ALA A 23 10.66 -45.92 -39.15
CA ALA A 23 10.08 -46.81 -40.15
C ALA A 23 9.35 -46.00 -41.24
N SER A 24 9.56 -46.33 -42.51
CA SER A 24 8.80 -45.73 -43.61
C SER A 24 8.57 -46.70 -44.78
N ALA A 25 7.34 -46.74 -45.28
CA ALA A 25 6.85 -47.51 -46.42
C ALA A 25 5.48 -46.94 -46.86
N ASP A 26 4.93 -47.35 -48.00
CA ASP A 26 3.58 -46.90 -48.39
C ASP A 26 2.52 -47.50 -47.46
N ASN A 27 2.59 -48.81 -47.21
CA ASN A 27 1.66 -49.51 -46.32
C ASN A 27 2.46 -50.09 -45.15
N ILE A 28 2.10 -49.74 -43.91
CA ILE A 28 2.73 -50.25 -42.69
C ILE A 28 1.70 -51.05 -41.90
N THR A 29 2.00 -52.31 -41.59
CA THR A 29 1.14 -53.20 -40.80
C THR A 29 1.94 -53.84 -39.67
N LEU A 30 1.59 -53.51 -38.43
CA LEU A 30 2.20 -54.03 -37.21
C LEU A 30 1.18 -54.88 -36.46
N VAL A 31 1.44 -56.17 -36.29
CA VAL A 31 0.54 -57.12 -35.62
C VAL A 31 1.28 -57.87 -34.51
N ALA A 32 0.88 -57.67 -33.26
CA ALA A 32 1.44 -58.38 -32.10
C ALA A 32 0.35 -59.23 -31.41
N GLN A 33 0.67 -60.47 -31.04
CA GLN A 33 -0.25 -61.31 -30.25
C GLN A 33 -0.46 -60.79 -28.82
N ARG A 34 0.40 -59.90 -28.33
CA ARG A 34 0.30 -59.20 -27.06
C ARG A 34 0.42 -57.69 -27.27
N ASP A 35 1.60 -57.09 -27.18
CA ASP A 35 1.74 -55.63 -27.13
C ASP A 35 2.42 -55.02 -28.38
N VAL A 36 2.01 -53.81 -28.77
CA VAL A 36 2.82 -52.95 -29.65
C VAL A 36 3.27 -51.72 -28.87
N ASN A 37 4.59 -51.57 -28.69
CA ASN A 37 5.18 -50.49 -27.90
C ASN A 37 6.02 -49.58 -28.80
N PHE A 38 5.69 -48.28 -28.81
CA PHE A 38 6.52 -47.21 -29.35
C PHE A 38 7.17 -46.49 -28.16
N SER A 39 8.32 -46.98 -27.70
CA SER A 39 9.07 -46.35 -26.61
C SER A 39 10.15 -45.41 -27.13
N THR A 40 10.68 -44.66 -26.18
CA THR A 40 11.80 -43.73 -26.32
C THR A 40 13.15 -44.43 -26.15
N VAL A 41 14.22 -43.67 -26.43
CA VAL A 41 15.56 -43.82 -25.87
C VAL A 41 15.98 -42.46 -25.33
N HIS A 42 16.64 -42.43 -24.17
CA HIS A 42 17.11 -41.20 -23.54
C HIS A 42 18.52 -40.82 -24.03
N GLU A 43 18.68 -39.60 -24.53
CA GLU A 43 19.97 -38.99 -24.82
C GLU A 43 20.37 -38.04 -23.69
N THR A 44 21.27 -38.51 -22.81
CA THR A 44 21.77 -37.73 -21.67
C THR A 44 23.08 -37.02 -22.01
N SER A 45 23.13 -35.70 -21.87
CA SER A 45 24.37 -34.91 -21.94
C SER A 45 24.66 -34.23 -20.60
N GLN A 46 25.85 -34.48 -20.04
CA GLN A 46 26.37 -33.77 -18.86
C GLN A 46 27.61 -32.95 -19.25
N GLU A 47 27.51 -31.63 -19.09
CA GLU A 47 28.64 -30.71 -19.13
C GLU A 47 28.96 -30.27 -17.70
N LYS A 48 30.22 -30.43 -17.27
CA LYS A 48 30.64 -30.11 -15.91
C LYS A 48 32.00 -29.44 -15.89
N LEU A 49 32.03 -28.20 -15.40
CA LEU A 49 33.25 -27.48 -15.06
C LEU A 49 33.35 -27.41 -13.54
N ALA A 50 34.43 -27.91 -12.97
CA ALA A 50 34.75 -27.75 -11.56
C ALA A 50 36.16 -27.20 -11.45
N TRP A 51 36.29 -26.00 -10.87
CA TRP A 51 37.58 -25.38 -10.60
C TRP A 51 38.12 -25.81 -9.23
N ASP A 52 37.21 -25.97 -8.26
CA ASP A 52 37.49 -26.55 -6.94
C ASP A 52 36.19 -27.12 -6.30
N ASN A 53 36.21 -27.42 -4.99
CA ASN A 53 35.06 -27.98 -4.27
C ASN A 53 33.89 -27.01 -4.05
N ASP A 54 34.16 -25.71 -4.06
CA ASP A 54 33.21 -24.62 -3.86
C ASP A 54 32.82 -23.90 -5.18
N ASN A 55 33.64 -24.04 -6.23
CA ASN A 55 33.47 -23.42 -7.55
C ASN A 55 33.21 -24.46 -8.64
N ARG A 56 31.96 -24.56 -9.11
CA ARG A 56 31.54 -25.47 -10.19
C ARG A 56 30.29 -24.98 -10.94
N ALA A 57 30.27 -25.21 -12.25
CA ALA A 57 29.09 -25.11 -13.10
C ALA A 57 28.75 -26.50 -13.67
N GLU A 58 27.48 -26.90 -13.62
CA GLU A 58 27.01 -28.18 -14.14
C GLU A 58 25.71 -27.97 -14.95
N VAL A 59 25.69 -28.47 -16.18
CA VAL A 59 24.52 -28.49 -17.07
C VAL A 59 24.24 -29.94 -17.44
N ASN A 60 23.07 -30.42 -17.02
CA ASN A 60 22.56 -31.74 -17.39
C ASN A 60 21.36 -31.54 -18.32
N ARG A 61 21.31 -32.30 -19.42
CA ARG A 61 20.10 -32.49 -20.24
C ARG A 61 19.86 -33.97 -20.42
N ASP A 62 18.60 -34.33 -20.51
CA ASP A 62 18.12 -35.68 -20.75
C ASP A 62 16.93 -35.59 -21.71
N ASN A 63 17.15 -35.99 -22.97
CA ASN A 63 16.16 -35.85 -24.04
C ASN A 63 15.52 -37.20 -24.36
N ALA A 64 14.20 -37.31 -24.23
CA ALA A 64 13.45 -38.50 -24.61
C ALA A 64 13.21 -38.53 -26.13
N ILE A 65 13.93 -39.40 -26.85
CA ILE A 65 13.85 -39.54 -28.31
C ILE A 65 12.83 -40.64 -28.67
N GLY A 66 11.67 -40.25 -29.20
CA GLY A 66 10.59 -41.16 -29.57
C GLY A 66 10.78 -41.89 -30.92
N SER A 67 9.95 -42.91 -31.14
CA SER A 67 9.93 -43.65 -32.41
C SER A 67 9.14 -42.90 -33.50
N THR A 68 9.58 -43.00 -34.76
CA THR A 68 8.98 -42.32 -35.91
C THR A 68 8.48 -43.32 -36.95
N VAL A 69 7.20 -43.23 -37.34
CA VAL A 69 6.59 -44.12 -38.34
C VAL A 69 5.82 -43.28 -39.36
N GLN A 70 6.17 -43.40 -40.64
CA GLN A 70 5.58 -42.58 -41.71
C GLN A 70 5.20 -43.42 -42.92
N GLY A 71 3.96 -43.29 -43.39
CA GLY A 71 3.52 -43.96 -44.61
C GLY A 71 2.28 -43.36 -45.22
N LYS A 72 1.70 -44.04 -46.19
CA LYS A 72 0.38 -43.71 -46.72
C LYS A 72 -0.70 -44.30 -45.83
N ASP A 73 -0.70 -45.61 -45.61
CA ASP A 73 -1.69 -46.31 -44.78
C ASP A 73 -0.99 -47.10 -43.67
N ILE A 74 -1.41 -46.90 -42.41
CA ILE A 74 -0.79 -47.46 -41.20
C ILE A 74 -1.82 -48.23 -40.38
N SER A 75 -1.59 -49.52 -40.17
CA SER A 75 -2.38 -50.38 -39.28
C SER A 75 -1.53 -50.91 -38.14
N VAL A 76 -2.01 -50.74 -36.91
CA VAL A 76 -1.40 -51.24 -35.67
C VAL A 76 -2.44 -52.07 -34.92
N THR A 77 -2.12 -53.33 -34.65
CA THR A 77 -3.01 -54.28 -33.99
C THR A 77 -2.28 -55.01 -32.86
N ALA A 78 -2.82 -54.93 -31.65
CA ALA A 78 -2.29 -55.59 -30.46
C ALA A 78 -3.35 -56.54 -29.85
N GLY A 79 -2.97 -57.80 -29.64
CA GLY A 79 -3.77 -58.79 -28.90
C GLY A 79 -3.92 -58.49 -27.40
N ARG A 80 -3.26 -57.43 -26.91
CA ARG A 80 -3.41 -56.87 -25.57
C ARG A 80 -3.37 -55.33 -25.62
N ASP A 81 -2.21 -54.68 -25.48
CA ASP A 81 -2.11 -53.22 -25.32
C ASP A 81 -1.29 -52.56 -26.45
N ILE A 82 -1.68 -51.34 -26.87
CA ILE A 82 -0.82 -50.43 -27.64
C ILE A 82 -0.32 -49.34 -26.69
N ASN A 83 1.00 -49.13 -26.63
CA ASN A 83 1.61 -48.11 -25.79
C ASN A 83 2.52 -47.22 -26.64
N ALA A 84 2.36 -45.90 -26.55
CA ALA A 84 3.17 -44.93 -27.27
C ALA A 84 3.62 -43.78 -26.34
N GLN A 85 4.89 -43.41 -26.42
CA GLN A 85 5.51 -42.33 -25.64
C GLN A 85 6.42 -41.50 -26.56
N ALA A 86 6.20 -40.18 -26.58
CA ALA A 86 6.87 -39.22 -27.47
C ALA A 86 6.93 -39.62 -28.96
N ALA A 87 6.05 -40.53 -29.41
CA ALA A 87 6.16 -41.15 -30.73
C ALA A 87 5.45 -40.31 -31.81
N TYR A 88 5.97 -40.33 -33.04
CA TYR A 88 5.38 -39.64 -34.19
C TYR A 88 4.94 -40.65 -35.24
N VAL A 89 3.63 -40.83 -35.40
CA VAL A 89 3.02 -41.81 -36.33
C VAL A 89 2.11 -41.06 -37.31
N ASN A 90 2.52 -40.96 -38.57
CA ASN A 90 1.84 -40.13 -39.57
C ASN A 90 1.49 -40.93 -40.85
N ALA A 91 0.20 -40.97 -41.19
CA ALA A 91 -0.34 -41.64 -42.37
C ALA A 91 -0.95 -40.63 -43.36
N GLU A 92 -0.49 -40.57 -44.61
CA GLU A 92 -1.07 -39.65 -45.61
C GLU A 92 -2.52 -40.03 -46.00
N GLY A 93 -2.91 -41.28 -45.76
CA GLY A 93 -4.25 -41.85 -45.86
C GLY A 93 -4.80 -42.22 -44.48
N SER A 94 -4.94 -43.52 -44.21
CA SER A 94 -5.59 -44.02 -43.00
C SER A 94 -4.61 -44.46 -41.90
N LEU A 95 -4.90 -44.12 -40.65
CA LEU A 95 -4.23 -44.65 -39.45
C LEU A 95 -5.25 -45.40 -38.60
N ALA A 96 -5.03 -46.68 -38.36
CA ALA A 96 -5.86 -47.53 -37.52
C ALA A 96 -5.05 -48.15 -36.37
N ALA A 97 -5.38 -47.82 -35.13
CA ALA A 97 -4.80 -48.42 -33.93
C ALA A 97 -5.87 -49.23 -33.17
N ASN A 98 -5.69 -50.54 -33.03
CA ASN A 98 -6.67 -51.45 -32.43
C ASN A 98 -6.02 -52.35 -31.36
N ALA A 99 -6.52 -52.29 -30.13
CA ALA A 99 -6.01 -53.08 -29.00
C ALA A 99 -7.14 -53.86 -28.30
N ALA A 100 -6.87 -55.11 -27.91
CA ALA A 100 -7.87 -55.96 -27.23
C ALA A 100 -8.13 -55.54 -25.75
N ASN A 101 -7.14 -54.90 -25.11
CA ASN A 101 -7.30 -54.15 -23.86
C ASN A 101 -7.22 -52.65 -24.18
N ASN A 102 -6.06 -52.01 -24.05
CA ASN A 102 -5.95 -50.56 -23.97
C ASN A 102 -5.13 -49.92 -25.10
N VAL A 103 -5.41 -48.65 -25.40
CA VAL A 103 -4.53 -47.80 -26.21
C VAL A 103 -4.05 -46.62 -25.38
N ASN A 104 -2.75 -46.59 -25.06
CA ASN A 104 -2.11 -45.58 -24.24
C ASN A 104 -1.23 -44.68 -25.12
N ILE A 105 -1.62 -43.42 -25.26
CA ILE A 105 -1.02 -42.38 -26.09
C ILE A 105 -0.49 -41.30 -25.14
N GLY A 106 0.71 -41.53 -24.61
CA GLY A 106 1.29 -40.74 -23.53
C GLY A 106 2.49 -39.92 -23.95
N THR A 107 3.00 -39.17 -22.98
CA THR A 107 4.24 -38.42 -23.08
C THR A 107 5.44 -39.26 -22.64
N ASP A 108 6.63 -38.73 -22.91
CA ASP A 108 7.81 -38.97 -22.08
C ASP A 108 8.40 -37.63 -21.62
N VAL A 109 9.29 -37.64 -20.63
CA VAL A 109 9.76 -36.41 -19.98
C VAL A 109 11.21 -36.10 -20.36
N SER A 110 11.40 -35.09 -21.20
CA SER A 110 12.73 -34.48 -21.39
C SER A 110 13.00 -33.51 -20.24
N THR A 111 14.19 -33.59 -19.65
CA THR A 111 14.61 -32.70 -18.56
C THR A 111 15.84 -31.88 -18.90
N ALA A 112 15.91 -30.67 -18.36
CA ALA A 112 17.09 -29.85 -18.36
C ALA A 112 17.34 -29.31 -16.95
N SER A 113 18.58 -29.21 -16.54
CA SER A 113 18.97 -28.50 -15.32
C SER A 113 20.32 -27.83 -15.48
N ALA A 114 20.44 -26.59 -15.04
CA ALA A 114 21.70 -25.88 -14.91
C ALA A 114 21.91 -25.49 -13.45
N ARG A 115 23.14 -25.57 -12.96
CA ARG A 115 23.53 -25.10 -11.63
C ARG A 115 24.90 -24.46 -11.69
N ASP A 116 24.99 -23.21 -11.24
CA ASP A 116 26.25 -22.50 -11.02
C ASP A 116 26.42 -22.26 -9.51
N GLN A 117 27.51 -22.82 -8.98
CA GLN A 117 27.92 -22.64 -7.59
C GLN A 117 29.28 -21.97 -7.60
N HIS A 118 29.32 -20.72 -7.13
CA HIS A 118 30.52 -19.90 -7.12
C HIS A 118 30.79 -19.39 -5.72
N LYS A 119 32.05 -19.47 -5.27
CA LYS A 119 32.50 -18.96 -3.98
C LYS A 119 33.84 -18.27 -4.15
N LYS A 120 33.85 -16.96 -3.99
CA LYS A 120 35.02 -16.11 -4.14
C LYS A 120 35.29 -15.38 -2.84
N THR A 121 36.47 -15.59 -2.26
CA THR A 121 36.97 -14.83 -1.10
C THR A 121 38.03 -13.87 -1.59
N ASP A 122 37.63 -12.60 -1.78
CA ASP A 122 38.56 -11.53 -2.09
C ASP A 122 39.26 -11.03 -0.81
N ALA A 123 40.59 -11.12 -0.78
CA ALA A 123 41.41 -10.54 0.28
C ALA A 123 41.73 -9.07 -0.06
N GLY A 124 40.99 -8.14 0.55
CA GLY A 124 41.12 -6.70 0.36
C GLY A 124 42.27 -6.09 1.15
N GLY A 125 43.51 -6.34 0.71
CA GLY A 125 44.71 -5.85 1.39
C GLY A 125 44.92 -6.49 2.76
N VAL A 126 45.61 -5.79 3.66
CA VAL A 126 46.16 -6.38 4.90
C VAL A 126 45.10 -6.78 5.95
N LEU A 127 43.89 -6.20 5.91
CA LEU A 127 42.89 -6.30 7.00
C LEU A 127 41.41 -6.41 6.54
N SER A 128 41.12 -6.82 5.30
CA SER A 128 39.74 -6.98 4.83
C SER A 128 39.55 -8.27 4.02
N SER A 129 38.39 -8.91 4.17
CA SER A 129 38.00 -10.06 3.34
C SER A 129 36.52 -9.99 2.96
N ARG A 130 36.22 -10.40 1.72
CA ARG A 130 34.85 -10.45 1.19
C ARG A 130 34.61 -11.82 0.57
N THR A 131 33.87 -12.66 1.27
CA THR A 131 33.39 -13.94 0.73
C THR A 131 32.01 -13.74 0.10
N VAL A 132 31.93 -13.89 -1.21
CA VAL A 132 30.65 -14.03 -1.93
C VAL A 132 30.44 -15.51 -2.23
N THR A 133 29.22 -16.00 -1.98
CA THR A 133 28.75 -17.34 -2.34
C THR A 133 27.44 -17.21 -3.12
N THR A 134 27.38 -17.78 -4.32
CA THR A 134 26.13 -17.96 -5.08
C THR A 134 25.87 -19.44 -5.33
N ASP A 135 24.59 -19.80 -5.39
CA ASP A 135 24.10 -21.15 -5.71
C ASP A 135 22.80 -21.01 -6.51
N ASP A 136 22.98 -20.66 -7.78
CA ASP A 136 21.90 -20.40 -8.71
C ASP A 136 21.64 -21.69 -9.49
N SER A 137 20.41 -22.20 -9.42
CA SER A 137 20.02 -23.44 -10.09
C SER A 137 18.63 -23.39 -10.70
N SER A 138 18.50 -24.01 -11.86
CA SER A 138 17.24 -24.22 -12.56
C SER A 138 17.06 -25.71 -12.89
N SER A 139 15.82 -26.18 -12.87
CA SER A 139 15.44 -27.46 -13.43
C SER A 139 14.07 -27.33 -14.09
N GLU A 140 13.96 -27.87 -15.30
CA GLU A 140 12.76 -27.83 -16.13
C GLU A 140 12.48 -29.26 -16.62
N ARG A 141 11.21 -29.66 -16.60
CA ARG A 141 10.71 -30.96 -17.06
C ARG A 141 9.60 -30.70 -18.07
N THR A 142 9.76 -31.25 -19.26
CA THR A 142 8.88 -30.99 -20.41
C THR A 142 8.36 -32.30 -20.99
N ASN A 143 7.06 -32.37 -21.19
CA ASN A 143 6.35 -33.55 -21.68
C ASN A 143 6.36 -33.57 -23.21
N GLN A 144 7.10 -34.52 -23.77
CA GLN A 144 7.15 -34.78 -25.20
C GLN A 144 5.99 -35.71 -25.56
N GLY A 145 4.92 -35.13 -26.10
CA GLY A 145 3.67 -35.83 -26.45
C GLY A 145 3.82 -36.79 -27.63
N THR A 146 3.06 -37.87 -27.60
CA THR A 146 2.84 -38.70 -28.79
C THR A 146 1.94 -37.95 -29.78
N THR A 147 2.18 -38.08 -31.08
CA THR A 147 1.30 -37.59 -32.14
C THR A 147 0.93 -38.72 -33.09
N LEU A 148 -0.37 -39.03 -33.17
CA LEU A 148 -0.96 -39.86 -34.21
C LEU A 148 -1.69 -38.96 -35.21
N SER A 149 -1.33 -39.01 -36.49
CA SER A 149 -1.91 -38.15 -37.52
C SER A 149 -2.22 -38.87 -38.83
N GLY A 150 -3.23 -38.38 -39.55
CA GLY A 150 -3.43 -38.73 -40.96
C GLY A 150 -4.69 -38.18 -41.62
N ASN A 151 -5.02 -38.62 -42.84
CA ASN A 151 -6.27 -38.18 -43.48
C ASN A 151 -7.51 -38.72 -42.73
N THR A 152 -7.44 -39.92 -42.16
CA THR A 152 -8.45 -40.44 -41.21
C THR A 152 -7.76 -41.23 -40.10
N VAL A 153 -8.08 -40.95 -38.84
CA VAL A 153 -7.48 -41.62 -37.67
C VAL A 153 -8.57 -42.37 -36.89
N VAL A 154 -8.35 -43.65 -36.63
CA VAL A 154 -9.27 -44.51 -35.87
C VAL A 154 -8.54 -45.24 -34.76
N VAL A 155 -9.01 -45.07 -33.52
CA VAL A 155 -8.46 -45.71 -32.32
C VAL A 155 -9.52 -46.57 -31.65
N ARG A 156 -9.21 -47.85 -31.40
CA ARG A 156 -10.12 -48.79 -30.73
C ARG A 156 -9.43 -49.54 -29.59
N ALA A 157 -10.11 -49.60 -28.46
CA ALA A 157 -9.69 -50.34 -27.28
C ALA A 157 -10.84 -51.25 -26.78
N GLY A 158 -10.56 -52.51 -26.49
CA GLY A 158 -11.52 -53.40 -25.81
C GLY A 158 -11.81 -53.00 -24.36
N LYS A 159 -10.96 -52.14 -23.78
CA LYS A 159 -11.13 -51.47 -22.49
C LYS A 159 -10.96 -49.97 -22.65
N ASP A 160 -9.77 -49.42 -22.37
CA ASP A 160 -9.59 -47.98 -22.17
C ASP A 160 -8.73 -47.32 -23.25
N ILE A 161 -9.07 -46.08 -23.63
CA ILE A 161 -8.19 -45.20 -24.42
C ILE A 161 -7.71 -44.06 -23.53
N ASN A 162 -6.39 -43.91 -23.40
CA ASN A 162 -5.78 -42.87 -22.58
C ASN A 162 -4.90 -41.98 -23.46
N VAL A 163 -5.22 -40.70 -23.54
CA VAL A 163 -4.42 -39.67 -24.23
C VAL A 163 -3.95 -38.66 -23.19
N ILE A 164 -2.63 -38.51 -23.02
CA ILE A 164 -2.02 -37.66 -21.99
C ILE A 164 -0.96 -36.77 -22.64
N GLY A 165 -1.14 -35.45 -22.56
CA GLY A 165 -0.31 -34.43 -23.21
C GLY A 165 0.01 -34.72 -24.68
N SER A 166 -0.93 -35.31 -25.43
CA SER A 166 -0.67 -35.96 -26.72
C SER A 166 -1.75 -35.68 -27.77
N ASN A 167 -1.41 -35.88 -29.04
CA ASN A 167 -2.24 -35.46 -30.18
C ASN A 167 -2.79 -36.66 -30.98
N VAL A 168 -4.07 -36.61 -31.33
CA VAL A 168 -4.75 -37.56 -32.23
C VAL A 168 -5.56 -36.75 -33.25
N VAL A 169 -4.96 -36.46 -34.40
CA VAL A 169 -5.47 -35.43 -35.33
C VAL A 169 -5.65 -35.95 -36.76
N ALA A 170 -6.69 -35.49 -37.45
CA ALA A 170 -6.96 -35.95 -38.81
C ALA A 170 -7.46 -34.86 -39.78
N THR A 171 -7.37 -35.10 -41.08
CA THR A 171 -7.98 -34.22 -42.08
C THR A 171 -9.50 -34.42 -42.12
N GLN A 172 -9.96 -35.63 -42.47
CA GLN A 172 -11.35 -35.96 -42.80
C GLN A 172 -12.13 -36.63 -41.66
N GLY A 173 -11.48 -37.07 -40.58
CA GLY A 173 -12.18 -37.48 -39.37
C GLY A 173 -11.36 -38.25 -38.34
N VAL A 174 -11.75 -38.13 -37.06
CA VAL A 174 -11.22 -38.92 -35.94
C VAL A 174 -12.34 -39.76 -35.32
N GLY A 175 -12.10 -41.07 -35.20
CA GLY A 175 -13.02 -42.00 -34.51
C GLY A 175 -12.34 -42.71 -33.35
N MET A 176 -12.86 -42.55 -32.13
CA MET A 176 -12.33 -43.20 -30.93
C MET A 176 -13.42 -44.07 -30.28
N ALA A 177 -13.13 -45.34 -30.02
CA ALA A 177 -14.08 -46.27 -29.41
C ALA A 177 -13.42 -47.15 -28.33
N ALA A 178 -13.88 -47.01 -27.09
CA ALA A 178 -13.39 -47.74 -25.92
C ALA A 178 -14.51 -48.60 -25.32
N GLY A 179 -14.21 -49.86 -24.98
CA GLY A 179 -15.15 -50.75 -24.28
C GLY A 179 -15.49 -50.32 -22.85
N ASN A 180 -14.63 -49.49 -22.25
CA ASN A 180 -14.82 -48.88 -20.93
C ASN A 180 -14.58 -47.36 -20.99
N ASP A 181 -13.41 -46.83 -20.62
CA ASP A 181 -13.20 -45.38 -20.48
C ASP A 181 -12.42 -44.73 -21.64
N VAL A 182 -12.70 -43.45 -21.92
CA VAL A 182 -11.85 -42.57 -22.75
C VAL A 182 -11.39 -41.38 -21.91
N ASN A 183 -10.08 -41.27 -21.72
CA ASN A 183 -9.44 -40.22 -20.94
C ASN A 183 -8.56 -39.33 -21.85
N ILE A 184 -8.82 -38.02 -21.88
CA ILE A 184 -8.09 -37.02 -22.69
C ILE A 184 -7.60 -35.91 -21.75
N VAL A 185 -6.37 -36.03 -21.27
CA VAL A 185 -5.87 -35.30 -20.10
C VAL A 185 -4.61 -34.52 -20.45
N ALA A 186 -4.44 -33.34 -19.83
CA ALA A 186 -3.21 -32.57 -19.94
C ALA A 186 -2.09 -33.25 -19.13
N ALA A 187 -0.90 -33.35 -19.71
CA ALA A 187 0.30 -33.61 -18.93
C ALA A 187 0.69 -32.37 -18.12
N VAL A 188 1.58 -32.53 -17.13
CA VAL A 188 2.04 -31.42 -16.28
C VAL A 188 3.53 -31.21 -16.50
N ASP A 189 3.86 -30.11 -17.16
CA ASP A 189 5.23 -29.60 -17.22
C ASP A 189 5.57 -28.91 -15.90
N SER A 190 6.84 -28.98 -15.47
CA SER A 190 7.26 -28.41 -14.20
C SER A 190 8.58 -27.68 -14.31
N SER A 191 8.69 -26.50 -13.67
CA SER A 191 9.92 -25.76 -13.51
C SER A 191 10.23 -25.49 -12.04
N THR A 192 11.51 -25.38 -11.70
CA THR A 192 12.01 -24.96 -10.40
C THR A 192 13.24 -24.09 -10.60
N LYS A 193 13.31 -22.95 -9.92
CA LYS A 193 14.41 -22.00 -9.96
C LYS A 193 14.76 -21.59 -8.53
N ASN A 194 16.02 -21.70 -8.15
CA ASN A 194 16.56 -21.31 -6.84
C ASN A 194 17.72 -20.35 -7.09
N ASN A 195 17.54 -19.10 -6.71
CA ASN A 195 18.58 -18.08 -6.78
C ASN A 195 19.04 -17.79 -5.36
N PHE A 196 20.24 -18.24 -4.99
CA PHE A 196 20.79 -18.02 -3.65
C PHE A 196 22.06 -17.20 -3.75
N ARG A 197 22.10 -16.09 -3.00
CA ARG A 197 23.28 -15.23 -2.91
C ARG A 197 23.54 -14.82 -1.47
N LYS A 198 24.70 -15.20 -0.96
CA LYS A 198 25.23 -14.77 0.34
C LYS A 198 26.52 -14.00 0.17
N GLU A 199 26.59 -12.82 0.79
CA GLU A 199 27.82 -12.03 0.90
C GLU A 199 28.18 -11.86 2.38
N THR A 200 29.40 -12.27 2.74
CA THR A 200 29.98 -12.06 4.07
C THR A 200 31.24 -11.21 3.93
N THR A 201 31.13 -9.92 4.28
CA THR A 201 32.29 -9.03 4.40
C THR A 201 32.81 -9.06 5.84
N SER A 202 34.13 -9.11 6.02
CA SER A 202 34.81 -9.10 7.32
C SER A 202 36.04 -8.19 7.32
N GLY A 203 36.40 -7.65 8.50
CA GLY A 203 37.49 -6.71 8.63
C GLY A 203 37.08 -5.28 8.26
N VAL A 204 37.96 -4.55 7.57
CA VAL A 204 37.80 -3.13 7.24
C VAL A 204 36.91 -2.93 6.00
N MET A 205 35.81 -2.18 6.14
CA MET A 205 34.79 -1.93 5.12
C MET A 205 34.56 -0.42 4.93
N GLY A 206 34.38 0.04 3.68
CA GLY A 206 34.01 1.43 3.39
C GLY A 206 32.50 1.67 3.38
N ALA A 207 32.06 2.81 3.92
CA ALA A 207 30.69 3.27 3.96
C ALA A 207 30.64 4.80 3.77
N GLY A 208 30.74 5.26 2.51
CA GLY A 208 30.86 6.69 2.18
C GLY A 208 32.12 7.30 2.82
N PHE A 209 31.95 8.36 3.61
CA PHE A 209 33.02 9.01 4.38
C PHE A 209 33.41 8.24 5.67
N GLY A 210 33.04 6.97 5.81
CA GLY A 210 33.30 6.17 7.01
C GLY A 210 33.83 4.76 6.77
N VAL A 211 34.38 4.18 7.84
CA VAL A 211 35.10 2.90 7.85
C VAL A 211 34.54 1.99 8.96
N THR A 212 33.90 0.88 8.60
CA THR A 212 33.45 -0.15 9.56
C THR A 212 34.46 -1.27 9.68
N ILE A 213 34.94 -1.54 10.89
CA ILE A 213 35.75 -2.71 11.25
C ILE A 213 34.84 -3.74 11.93
N GLY A 214 34.56 -4.86 11.28
CA GLY A 214 33.69 -5.89 11.85
C GLY A 214 33.25 -6.95 10.85
N THR A 215 32.02 -7.45 10.97
CA THR A 215 31.41 -8.40 10.03
C THR A 215 30.07 -7.88 9.52
N ARG A 216 29.75 -8.21 8.27
CA ARG A 216 28.47 -7.93 7.62
C ARG A 216 28.07 -9.11 6.75
N GLU A 217 26.93 -9.72 7.08
CA GLU A 217 26.31 -10.83 6.35
C GLU A 217 25.03 -10.31 5.66
N GLN A 218 24.94 -10.51 4.36
CA GLN A 218 23.74 -10.30 3.55
C GLN A 218 23.41 -11.61 2.85
N SER A 219 22.16 -12.04 2.86
CA SER A 219 21.71 -13.27 2.21
C SER A 219 20.35 -13.04 1.56
N HIS A 220 20.24 -13.42 0.30
CA HIS A 220 19.00 -13.50 -0.47
C HIS A 220 18.78 -14.95 -0.90
N ASP A 221 17.60 -15.48 -0.64
CA ASP A 221 17.18 -16.82 -1.03
C ASP A 221 15.82 -16.75 -1.73
N GLY A 222 15.84 -16.80 -3.06
CA GLY A 222 14.66 -16.76 -3.92
C GLY A 222 14.37 -18.12 -4.54
N LYS A 223 13.28 -18.76 -4.14
CA LYS A 223 12.81 -20.05 -4.68
C LYS A 223 11.50 -19.87 -5.43
N SER A 224 11.44 -20.31 -6.68
CA SER A 224 10.22 -20.35 -7.48
C SER A 224 10.00 -21.77 -8.03
N GLN A 225 8.75 -22.23 -7.99
CA GLN A 225 8.30 -23.50 -8.54
C GLN A 225 7.06 -23.22 -9.39
N GLY A 226 6.94 -23.86 -10.55
CA GLY A 226 5.81 -23.69 -11.46
C GLY A 226 5.39 -25.00 -12.09
N GLN A 227 4.09 -25.19 -12.29
CA GLN A 227 3.45 -26.33 -12.95
C GLN A 227 2.45 -25.81 -13.99
N THR A 228 2.54 -26.33 -15.22
CA THR A 228 1.72 -25.88 -16.35
C THR A 228 1.12 -27.04 -17.12
N ALA A 229 -0.16 -26.92 -17.48
CA ALA A 229 -0.92 -27.95 -18.16
C ALA A 229 -0.60 -27.99 -19.66
N SER A 230 0.08 -29.05 -20.09
CA SER A 230 0.42 -29.35 -21.48
C SER A 230 -0.68 -30.24 -22.08
N ALA A 231 -1.53 -29.65 -22.92
CA ALA A 231 -2.81 -30.23 -23.33
C ALA A 231 -2.70 -31.47 -24.23
N SER A 232 -3.69 -32.35 -24.16
CA SER A 232 -3.97 -33.28 -25.27
C SER A 232 -4.85 -32.61 -26.32
N THR A 233 -4.63 -32.94 -27.60
CA THR A 233 -5.42 -32.42 -28.73
C THR A 233 -6.04 -33.56 -29.54
N ILE A 234 -7.36 -33.66 -29.55
CA ILE A 234 -8.10 -34.54 -30.47
C ILE A 234 -8.77 -33.67 -31.52
N GLY A 235 -8.67 -33.97 -32.81
CA GLY A 235 -9.42 -33.15 -33.76
C GLY A 235 -9.38 -33.50 -35.23
N SER A 236 -10.36 -32.98 -35.97
CA SER A 236 -10.42 -33.08 -37.43
C SER A 236 -10.49 -31.71 -38.09
N THR A 237 -9.69 -31.43 -39.12
CA THR A 237 -9.64 -30.09 -39.75
C THR A 237 -10.82 -29.81 -40.68
N ASP A 238 -11.24 -30.82 -41.44
CA ASP A 238 -12.29 -30.73 -42.47
C ASP A 238 -13.52 -31.59 -42.20
N GLY A 239 -13.41 -32.60 -41.33
CA GLY A 239 -14.48 -33.54 -41.01
C GLY A 239 -14.80 -33.64 -39.52
N ASN A 240 -15.34 -34.79 -39.12
CA ASN A 240 -16.00 -34.97 -37.83
C ASN A 240 -15.09 -35.62 -36.77
N VAL A 241 -15.42 -35.41 -35.50
CA VAL A 241 -14.84 -36.16 -34.37
C VAL A 241 -15.95 -36.95 -33.68
N SER A 242 -15.78 -38.27 -33.54
CA SER A 242 -16.71 -39.15 -32.83
C SER A 242 -15.97 -39.95 -31.76
N ILE A 243 -16.44 -39.86 -30.53
CA ILE A 243 -15.84 -40.50 -29.35
C ILE A 243 -16.91 -41.29 -28.60
N VAL A 244 -16.69 -42.59 -28.45
CA VAL A 244 -17.59 -43.51 -27.74
C VAL A 244 -16.84 -44.21 -26.62
N ALA A 245 -17.33 -44.07 -25.39
CA ALA A 245 -16.87 -44.80 -24.21
C ALA A 245 -17.99 -45.72 -23.72
N GLY A 246 -17.72 -47.02 -23.53
CA GLY A 246 -18.69 -47.96 -22.95
C GLY A 246 -19.08 -47.64 -21.50
N ASN A 247 -18.25 -46.85 -20.81
CA ASN A 247 -18.45 -46.37 -19.45
C ASN A 247 -18.26 -44.85 -19.35
N ARG A 248 -17.05 -44.32 -19.14
CA ARG A 248 -16.85 -42.88 -18.86
C ARG A 248 -15.98 -42.17 -19.90
N TYR A 249 -16.39 -40.95 -20.25
CA TYR A 249 -15.54 -39.99 -20.94
C TYR A 249 -15.03 -38.94 -19.95
N THR A 250 -13.72 -38.71 -19.91
CA THR A 250 -13.08 -37.69 -19.06
C THR A 250 -12.11 -36.85 -19.88
N GLN A 251 -12.28 -35.52 -19.86
CA GLN A 251 -11.43 -34.53 -20.53
C GLN A 251 -10.94 -33.49 -19.50
N VAL A 252 -9.64 -33.27 -19.40
CA VAL A 252 -9.04 -32.37 -18.38
C VAL A 252 -7.95 -31.49 -19.01
N GLY A 253 -8.12 -30.17 -18.93
CA GLY A 253 -7.23 -29.15 -19.51
C GLY A 253 -6.85 -29.38 -20.97
N SER A 254 -7.72 -30.01 -21.75
CA SER A 254 -7.41 -30.56 -23.08
C SER A 254 -8.47 -30.16 -24.10
N ASP A 255 -8.16 -30.31 -25.38
CA ASP A 255 -8.95 -29.71 -26.46
C ASP A 255 -9.45 -30.75 -27.47
N VAL A 256 -10.73 -30.66 -27.83
CA VAL A 256 -11.39 -31.51 -28.83
C VAL A 256 -12.04 -30.63 -29.90
N MET A 257 -11.58 -30.71 -31.15
CA MET A 257 -11.93 -29.72 -32.19
C MET A 257 -12.32 -30.34 -33.53
N ALA A 258 -13.38 -29.82 -34.14
CA ALA A 258 -13.80 -30.12 -35.52
C ALA A 258 -14.18 -28.82 -36.26
N PRO A 259 -13.24 -27.94 -36.65
CA PRO A 259 -13.55 -26.56 -37.06
C PRO A 259 -14.43 -26.40 -38.31
N LYS A 260 -14.68 -27.48 -39.07
CA LYS A 260 -15.64 -27.52 -40.20
C LYS A 260 -16.70 -28.62 -40.09
N GLY A 261 -16.62 -29.50 -39.08
CA GLY A 261 -17.45 -30.69 -38.95
C GLY A 261 -18.19 -30.78 -37.62
N ASP A 262 -18.91 -31.88 -37.43
CA ASP A 262 -19.66 -32.18 -36.21
C ASP A 262 -18.77 -32.85 -35.13
N ILE A 263 -19.16 -32.70 -33.85
CA ILE A 263 -18.59 -33.45 -32.72
C ILE A 263 -19.68 -34.31 -32.05
N ASP A 264 -19.42 -35.60 -31.86
CA ASP A 264 -20.29 -36.50 -31.10
C ASP A 264 -19.51 -37.23 -29.99
N ILE A 265 -19.93 -37.03 -28.75
CA ILE A 265 -19.36 -37.66 -27.54
C ILE A 265 -20.48 -38.47 -26.86
N ALA A 266 -20.29 -39.78 -26.76
CA ALA A 266 -21.25 -40.70 -26.14
C ALA A 266 -20.57 -41.57 -25.07
N ALA A 267 -21.13 -41.55 -23.86
CA ALA A 267 -20.69 -42.35 -22.73
C ALA A 267 -21.88 -42.72 -21.84
N LYS A 268 -21.64 -43.52 -20.79
CA LYS A 268 -22.56 -43.57 -19.65
C LYS A 268 -22.45 -42.30 -18.81
N SER A 269 -21.24 -41.80 -18.58
CA SER A 269 -20.95 -40.58 -17.79
C SER A 269 -19.87 -39.73 -18.47
N VAL A 270 -19.99 -38.40 -18.37
CA VAL A 270 -19.15 -37.41 -19.06
C VAL A 270 -18.61 -36.38 -18.07
N GLU A 271 -17.29 -36.18 -18.06
CA GLU A 271 -16.60 -35.17 -17.23
C GLU A 271 -15.66 -34.33 -18.11
N ILE A 272 -15.85 -33.00 -18.18
CA ILE A 272 -15.03 -32.06 -18.96
C ILE A 272 -14.58 -30.93 -18.03
N ARG A 273 -13.29 -30.80 -17.75
CA ARG A 273 -12.82 -29.91 -16.66
C ARG A 273 -11.59 -29.11 -17.03
N ALA A 274 -11.41 -27.98 -16.36
CA ALA A 274 -10.13 -27.29 -16.33
C ALA A 274 -9.04 -28.17 -15.68
N ALA A 275 -7.79 -28.01 -16.11
CA ALA A 275 -6.62 -28.48 -15.39
C ALA A 275 -6.05 -27.35 -14.53
N GLU A 276 -5.64 -27.70 -13.32
CA GLU A 276 -4.99 -26.76 -12.42
C GLU A 276 -3.53 -26.51 -12.86
N GLN A 277 -3.14 -25.24 -12.84
CA GLN A 277 -1.78 -24.77 -12.97
C GLN A 277 -1.39 -24.11 -11.66
N ALA A 278 -0.20 -24.38 -11.15
CA ALA A 278 0.23 -23.90 -9.84
C ALA A 278 1.59 -23.22 -9.94
N SER A 279 1.79 -22.11 -9.23
CA SER A 279 3.12 -21.58 -8.97
C SER A 279 3.28 -21.15 -7.52
N LYS A 280 4.50 -21.32 -7.02
CA LYS A 280 4.88 -20.99 -5.66
C LYS A 280 6.20 -20.24 -5.68
N THR A 281 6.19 -19.01 -5.19
CA THR A 281 7.41 -18.19 -5.02
C THR A 281 7.62 -17.90 -3.54
N THR A 282 8.84 -18.11 -3.07
CA THR A 282 9.29 -17.79 -1.71
C THR A 282 10.56 -16.96 -1.81
N THR A 283 10.56 -15.78 -1.20
CA THR A 283 11.72 -14.89 -1.12
C THR A 283 12.06 -14.68 0.34
N GLU A 284 13.31 -14.92 0.72
CA GLU A 284 13.81 -14.65 2.06
C GLU A 284 15.09 -13.79 2.02
N ASP A 285 15.01 -12.60 2.61
CA ASP A 285 16.13 -11.68 2.79
C ASP A 285 16.58 -11.67 4.24
N LYS A 286 17.89 -11.75 4.46
CA LYS A 286 18.53 -11.70 5.78
C LYS A 286 19.71 -10.73 5.75
N TYR A 287 19.72 -9.79 6.68
CA TYR A 287 20.83 -8.87 6.92
C TYR A 287 21.31 -9.05 8.37
N LYS A 288 22.62 -9.14 8.58
CA LYS A 288 23.24 -9.00 9.89
C LYS A 288 24.51 -8.17 9.79
N GLN A 289 24.75 -7.27 10.74
CA GLN A 289 26.01 -6.54 10.86
C GLN A 289 26.43 -6.51 12.32
N SER A 290 27.72 -6.64 12.58
CA SER A 290 28.33 -6.51 13.91
C SER A 290 29.72 -5.88 13.77
N GLY A 291 29.93 -4.63 14.22
CA GLY A 291 31.22 -3.97 14.01
C GLY A 291 31.31 -2.51 14.48
N LEU A 292 32.54 -2.00 14.58
CA LEU A 292 32.91 -0.65 14.96
C LEU A 292 33.01 0.25 13.72
N THR A 293 32.14 1.24 13.59
CA THR A 293 32.04 2.16 12.43
C THR A 293 32.60 3.53 12.77
N VAL A 294 33.73 3.89 12.18
CA VAL A 294 34.40 5.20 12.31
C VAL A 294 34.09 6.07 11.09
N ALA A 295 33.11 6.98 11.20
CA ALA A 295 32.67 7.87 10.13
C ALA A 295 33.19 9.30 10.30
N VAL A 296 33.74 9.88 9.23
CA VAL A 296 34.13 11.29 9.15
C VAL A 296 32.93 12.11 8.69
N THR A 297 32.40 12.95 9.57
CA THR A 297 31.22 13.78 9.29
C THR A 297 31.63 15.22 9.03
N SER A 298 31.39 15.70 7.80
CA SER A 298 31.50 17.12 7.46
C SER A 298 30.24 17.87 7.93
N PRO A 299 30.35 19.02 8.63
CA PRO A 299 29.22 19.66 9.31
C PRO A 299 28.42 20.60 8.40
N VAL A 300 27.93 20.09 7.26
CA VAL A 300 26.84 20.70 6.49
C VAL A 300 25.89 19.57 6.07
N ILE A 301 24.59 19.86 5.97
CA ILE A 301 23.49 18.91 5.68
C ILE A 301 23.17 17.96 6.85
N SER A 302 22.40 18.46 7.82
CA SER A 302 21.66 17.65 8.81
C SER A 302 20.22 18.15 9.04
N ALA A 303 19.66 18.89 8.07
CA ALA A 303 18.32 19.50 8.14
C ALA A 303 17.32 18.98 7.08
N MET A 304 17.74 18.21 6.07
CA MET A 304 16.90 17.91 4.89
C MET A 304 16.24 16.52 4.89
N GLN A 305 16.80 15.52 5.60
CA GLN A 305 16.29 14.13 5.54
C GLN A 305 14.82 13.98 5.98
N THR A 306 14.32 14.85 6.85
CA THR A 306 12.90 14.88 7.27
C THR A 306 11.97 15.41 6.17
N VAL A 307 12.48 16.24 5.26
CA VAL A 307 11.71 16.81 4.15
C VAL A 307 11.56 15.80 3.02
N ASP A 308 12.64 15.15 2.59
CA ASP A 308 12.62 14.15 1.50
C ASP A 308 11.66 13.00 1.82
N GLN A 309 11.75 12.43 3.03
CA GLN A 309 10.86 11.35 3.48
C GLN A 309 9.39 11.79 3.57
N MET A 310 9.13 13.08 3.79
CA MET A 310 7.78 13.63 3.85
C MET A 310 7.20 13.91 2.46
N VAL A 311 8.03 14.37 1.51
CA VAL A 311 7.66 14.51 0.09
C VAL A 311 7.33 13.14 -0.50
N GLU A 312 8.16 12.13 -0.26
CA GLU A 312 7.91 10.76 -0.70
C GLU A 312 6.63 10.18 -0.06
N SER A 313 6.40 10.44 1.24
CA SER A 313 5.18 10.02 1.95
C SER A 313 3.92 10.72 1.42
N SER A 314 4.01 12.00 1.05
CA SER A 314 2.90 12.76 0.44
C SER A 314 2.49 12.23 -0.94
N GLY A 315 3.44 11.64 -1.67
CA GLY A 315 3.18 10.88 -2.90
C GLY A 315 2.32 9.63 -2.67
N LYS A 316 2.53 8.93 -1.55
CA LYS A 316 1.93 7.61 -1.26
C LYS A 316 0.53 7.67 -0.62
N THR A 317 0.17 8.77 0.04
CA THR A 317 -1.20 8.95 0.56
C THR A 317 -2.19 9.39 -0.52
N LYS A 318 -3.47 8.99 -0.42
CA LYS A 318 -4.58 9.53 -1.23
C LYS A 318 -5.36 10.64 -0.49
N ASN A 319 -5.12 10.86 0.81
CA ASN A 319 -5.86 11.80 1.63
C ASN A 319 -5.43 13.26 1.39
N GLY A 320 -6.29 14.06 0.75
CA GLY A 320 -5.99 15.47 0.42
C GLY A 320 -5.68 16.36 1.61
N ARG A 321 -6.27 16.09 2.80
CA ARG A 321 -5.94 16.83 4.04
C ARG A 321 -4.50 16.57 4.47
N VAL A 322 -4.05 15.33 4.35
CA VAL A 322 -2.68 14.92 4.71
C VAL A 322 -1.67 15.42 3.68
N LYS A 323 -2.01 15.49 2.39
CA LYS A 323 -1.15 16.17 1.39
C LYS A 323 -0.99 17.66 1.71
N ALA A 324 -2.07 18.34 2.09
CA ALA A 324 -2.01 19.72 2.57
C ALA A 324 -1.18 19.85 3.86
N LEU A 325 -1.27 18.87 4.77
CA LEU A 325 -0.49 18.83 6.01
C LEU A 325 1.01 18.66 5.75
N ALA A 326 1.40 17.76 4.84
CA ALA A 326 2.78 17.58 4.40
C ALA A 326 3.32 18.83 3.67
N ALA A 327 2.50 19.44 2.81
CA ALA A 327 2.86 20.68 2.12
C ALA A 327 3.04 21.85 3.12
N ALA A 328 2.19 21.92 4.15
CA ALA A 328 2.34 22.88 5.24
C ALA A 328 3.64 22.65 6.02
N THR A 329 3.92 21.43 6.49
CA THR A 329 5.16 21.16 7.24
C THR A 329 6.43 21.37 6.40
N ALA A 330 6.40 21.02 5.10
CA ALA A 330 7.51 21.30 4.18
C ALA A 330 7.72 22.81 3.95
N GLY A 331 6.65 23.58 3.71
CA GLY A 331 6.72 25.04 3.57
C GLY A 331 7.17 25.75 4.85
N MET A 332 6.72 25.25 6.01
CA MET A 332 7.13 25.76 7.32
C MET A 332 8.62 25.51 7.61
N ALA A 333 9.16 24.35 7.20
CA ALA A 333 10.59 24.06 7.35
C ALA A 333 11.45 25.12 6.62
N VAL A 334 11.07 25.49 5.39
CA VAL A 334 11.74 26.55 4.62
C VAL A 334 11.66 27.91 5.32
N PHE A 335 10.49 28.29 5.85
CA PHE A 335 10.33 29.57 6.56
C PHE A 335 11.15 29.64 7.86
N SER A 336 11.30 28.52 8.57
CA SER A 336 12.18 28.44 9.75
C SER A 336 13.68 28.46 9.41
N ALA A 337 14.05 28.03 8.19
CA ALA A 337 15.44 27.99 7.73
C ALA A 337 15.93 29.33 7.13
N ALA A 338 15.05 30.07 6.45
CA ALA A 338 15.42 31.32 5.76
C ALA A 338 16.03 32.39 6.68
N GLY A 339 15.50 32.53 7.91
CA GLY A 339 15.98 33.51 8.89
C GLY A 339 17.36 33.20 9.49
N GLU A 340 17.81 31.93 9.45
CA GLU A 340 19.16 31.54 9.89
C GLU A 340 20.14 31.51 8.72
N MET A 341 19.69 31.17 7.51
CA MET A 341 20.55 31.11 6.32
C MET A 341 21.17 32.47 5.98
N GLN A 342 20.48 33.58 6.26
CA GLN A 342 21.03 34.93 6.04
C GLN A 342 22.13 35.33 7.04
N LYS A 343 22.33 34.60 8.14
CA LYS A 343 23.46 34.80 9.07
C LYS A 343 24.70 33.95 8.72
N ALA A 344 24.55 32.93 7.88
CA ALA A 344 25.65 32.05 7.47
C ALA A 344 26.62 32.70 6.47
N GLY A 345 26.29 33.88 5.92
CA GLY A 345 27.06 34.55 4.86
C GLY A 345 28.30 35.34 5.31
N SER A 346 28.79 35.20 6.55
CA SER A 346 29.88 36.04 7.07
C SER A 346 30.76 35.35 8.13
N ALA A 347 31.37 34.22 7.77
CA ALA A 347 32.46 33.61 8.55
C ALA A 347 33.42 32.81 7.64
N GLU A 348 34.53 33.43 7.21
CA GLU A 348 35.66 32.69 6.65
C GLU A 348 36.44 31.96 7.75
N GLY A 349 36.83 30.71 7.51
CA GLY A 349 37.80 29.97 8.33
C GLY A 349 37.22 29.14 9.48
N GLY A 350 37.04 27.83 9.25
CA GLY A 350 36.64 26.89 10.31
C GLY A 350 36.30 25.47 9.84
N SER A 351 37.29 24.71 9.36
CA SER A 351 37.09 23.29 8.98
C SER A 351 36.97 22.40 10.22
N ASN A 352 35.77 22.34 10.80
CA ASN A 352 35.46 21.46 11.92
C ASN A 352 35.16 20.04 11.42
N ILE A 353 36.03 19.07 11.67
CA ILE A 353 35.85 17.68 11.20
C ILE A 353 35.24 16.83 12.33
N GLY A 354 34.07 16.25 12.09
CA GLY A 354 33.47 15.26 12.98
C GLY A 354 34.04 13.86 12.74
N ILE A 355 34.25 13.10 13.81
CA ILE A 355 34.64 11.68 13.79
C ILE A 355 33.72 10.94 14.75
N SER A 356 32.97 9.96 14.27
CA SER A 356 32.03 9.17 15.08
C SER A 356 32.32 7.67 14.96
N ALA A 357 32.54 7.01 16.10
CA ALA A 357 33.01 5.63 16.24
C ALA A 357 31.96 4.76 16.96
N THR A 358 31.11 4.04 16.22
CA THR A 358 29.96 3.29 16.75
C THR A 358 30.12 1.78 16.59
N ILE A 359 30.23 1.03 17.69
CA ILE A 359 30.11 -0.43 17.70
C ILE A 359 28.66 -0.85 18.00
N GLY A 360 28.17 -1.88 17.33
CA GLY A 360 26.82 -2.37 17.54
C GLY A 360 26.53 -3.63 16.76
N SER A 361 25.32 -4.16 16.91
CA SER A 361 24.80 -5.26 16.10
C SER A 361 23.38 -4.98 15.61
N SER A 362 23.12 -5.25 14.34
CA SER A 362 21.79 -5.17 13.72
C SER A 362 21.46 -6.45 12.98
N GLN A 363 20.18 -6.83 13.00
CA GLN A 363 19.61 -7.95 12.28
C GLN A 363 18.28 -7.54 11.65
N ASN A 364 18.06 -7.90 10.39
CA ASN A 364 16.80 -7.72 9.71
C ASN A 364 16.47 -8.98 8.90
N GLY A 365 15.21 -9.39 8.91
CA GLY A 365 14.73 -10.57 8.21
C GLY A 365 13.34 -10.34 7.63
N SER A 366 13.17 -10.62 6.35
CA SER A 366 11.86 -10.63 5.69
C SER A 366 11.69 -11.91 4.89
N ARG A 367 10.56 -12.59 5.08
CA ARG A 367 10.16 -13.75 4.29
C ARG A 367 8.81 -13.47 3.67
N SER A 368 8.69 -13.65 2.37
CA SER A 368 7.42 -13.59 1.64
C SER A 368 7.20 -14.88 0.87
N GLU A 369 5.96 -15.33 0.85
CA GLU A 369 5.51 -16.57 0.21
C GLU A 369 4.23 -16.25 -0.56
N GLN A 370 4.22 -16.55 -1.86
CA GLN A 370 3.08 -16.37 -2.75
C GLN A 370 2.75 -17.72 -3.39
N ASN A 371 1.50 -18.17 -3.25
CA ASN A 371 0.97 -19.35 -3.90
C ASN A 371 -0.14 -18.91 -4.87
N THR A 372 0.02 -19.21 -6.15
CA THR A 372 -0.94 -18.91 -7.21
C THR A 372 -1.44 -20.21 -7.82
N VAL A 373 -2.76 -20.36 -7.95
CA VAL A 373 -3.41 -21.43 -8.70
C VAL A 373 -4.27 -20.79 -9.80
N THR A 374 -4.11 -21.25 -11.04
CA THR A 374 -4.91 -20.83 -12.19
C THR A 374 -5.47 -22.03 -12.95
N GLN A 375 -6.53 -21.82 -13.73
CA GLN A 375 -7.31 -22.90 -14.36
C GLN A 375 -7.18 -22.85 -15.89
N ARG A 376 -6.55 -23.86 -16.50
CA ARG A 376 -6.61 -24.05 -17.96
C ARG A 376 -7.88 -24.81 -18.30
N GLY A 377 -8.89 -24.13 -18.82
CA GLY A 377 -10.12 -24.77 -19.30
C GLY A 377 -9.86 -25.89 -20.32
N SER A 378 -10.77 -26.85 -20.38
CA SER A 378 -10.89 -27.73 -21.56
C SER A 378 -11.73 -27.05 -22.65
N THR A 379 -11.47 -27.37 -23.90
CA THR A 379 -12.22 -26.85 -25.06
C THR A 379 -12.92 -27.99 -25.79
N VAL A 380 -14.19 -27.82 -26.15
CA VAL A 380 -14.86 -28.64 -27.18
C VAL A 380 -15.48 -27.72 -28.22
N ALA A 381 -15.02 -27.77 -29.48
CA ALA A 381 -15.38 -26.77 -30.50
C ALA A 381 -15.69 -27.36 -31.88
N SER A 382 -16.90 -27.14 -32.40
CA SER A 382 -17.37 -27.66 -33.70
C SER A 382 -17.77 -26.54 -34.69
N GLY A 383 -17.41 -26.70 -35.96
CA GLY A 383 -17.90 -25.88 -37.07
C GLY A 383 -19.31 -26.29 -37.52
N GLY A 384 -19.67 -27.55 -37.30
CA GLY A 384 -21.02 -28.07 -37.40
C GLY A 384 -21.72 -28.13 -36.03
N ASN A 385 -22.59 -29.11 -35.89
CA ASN A 385 -23.35 -29.42 -34.69
C ASN A 385 -22.50 -30.17 -33.65
N MET A 386 -23.01 -30.25 -32.43
CA MET A 386 -22.38 -30.97 -31.33
C MET A 386 -23.41 -31.76 -30.52
N SER A 387 -23.02 -32.97 -30.13
CA SER A 387 -23.83 -33.89 -29.33
C SER A 387 -22.96 -34.44 -28.19
N ILE A 388 -23.41 -34.25 -26.95
CA ILE A 388 -22.77 -34.80 -25.74
C ILE A 388 -23.82 -35.57 -24.97
N ARG A 389 -23.60 -36.88 -24.80
CA ARG A 389 -24.59 -37.83 -24.27
C ARG A 389 -24.01 -38.69 -23.16
N ALA A 390 -24.63 -38.61 -21.97
CA ALA A 390 -24.40 -39.47 -20.83
C ALA A 390 -25.64 -40.34 -20.59
N THR A 391 -25.64 -41.58 -21.07
CA THR A 391 -26.84 -42.43 -21.11
C THR A 391 -26.54 -43.90 -20.84
N GLY A 392 -27.48 -44.61 -20.20
CA GLY A 392 -27.40 -46.06 -20.02
C GLY A 392 -26.88 -46.57 -18.66
N ASP A 393 -26.74 -45.70 -17.65
CA ASP A 393 -26.44 -46.08 -16.26
C ASP A 393 -27.38 -45.41 -15.22
N GLY A 394 -28.52 -44.88 -15.68
CA GLY A 394 -29.55 -44.30 -14.83
C GLY A 394 -29.01 -43.19 -13.94
N ALA A 395 -29.09 -43.35 -12.61
CA ALA A 395 -28.67 -42.35 -11.63
C ALA A 395 -27.18 -41.95 -11.68
N ASN A 396 -26.33 -42.73 -12.35
CA ASN A 396 -24.92 -42.37 -12.57
C ASN A 396 -24.67 -41.61 -13.88
N SER A 397 -25.66 -41.56 -14.77
CA SER A 397 -25.51 -41.02 -16.12
C SER A 397 -25.60 -39.50 -16.15
N ASN A 398 -24.45 -38.87 -15.88
CA ASN A 398 -24.29 -37.44 -15.67
C ASN A 398 -23.39 -36.79 -16.72
N ILE A 399 -23.65 -35.53 -17.05
CA ILE A 399 -22.68 -34.64 -17.71
C ILE A 399 -22.19 -33.64 -16.67
N THR A 400 -20.88 -33.51 -16.49
CA THR A 400 -20.27 -32.48 -15.63
C THR A 400 -19.23 -31.69 -16.42
N ILE A 401 -19.37 -30.37 -16.45
CA ILE A 401 -18.50 -29.44 -17.16
C ILE A 401 -18.03 -28.35 -16.17
N ALA A 402 -16.71 -28.22 -15.96
CA ALA A 402 -16.13 -27.30 -14.97
C ALA A 402 -15.07 -26.35 -15.58
N GLY A 403 -15.24 -25.04 -15.43
CA GLY A 403 -14.34 -24.00 -15.93
C GLY A 403 -13.89 -24.17 -17.39
N SER A 404 -14.79 -24.64 -18.27
CA SER A 404 -14.46 -25.10 -19.63
C SER A 404 -15.38 -24.48 -20.70
N ASP A 405 -14.93 -24.43 -21.95
CA ASP A 405 -15.64 -23.83 -23.08
C ASP A 405 -16.17 -24.90 -24.05
N ILE A 406 -17.47 -24.85 -24.35
CA ILE A 406 -18.19 -25.73 -25.27
C ILE A 406 -18.82 -24.86 -26.35
N ASN A 407 -18.45 -25.04 -27.63
CA ASN A 407 -18.69 -24.05 -28.67
C ASN A 407 -19.08 -24.71 -30.01
N ALA A 408 -20.38 -24.87 -30.26
CA ALA A 408 -20.88 -25.28 -31.56
C ALA A 408 -21.20 -24.07 -32.43
N LYS A 409 -20.81 -24.06 -33.71
CA LYS A 409 -21.33 -23.08 -34.69
C LYS A 409 -22.69 -23.49 -35.25
N GLY A 410 -22.98 -24.79 -35.31
CA GLY A 410 -24.32 -25.33 -35.52
C GLY A 410 -25.15 -25.37 -34.22
N ASN A 411 -25.93 -26.43 -34.06
CA ASN A 411 -26.71 -26.69 -32.85
C ASN A 411 -25.89 -27.49 -31.81
N LEU A 412 -26.22 -27.38 -30.53
CA LEU A 412 -25.65 -28.17 -29.44
C LEU A 412 -26.74 -28.95 -28.71
N ALA A 413 -26.54 -30.26 -28.52
CA ALA A 413 -27.39 -31.11 -27.69
C ALA A 413 -26.60 -31.68 -26.50
N LEU A 414 -27.06 -31.39 -25.28
CA LEU A 414 -26.60 -31.99 -24.03
C LEU A 414 -27.71 -32.92 -23.50
N LYS A 415 -27.43 -34.22 -23.37
CA LYS A 415 -28.39 -35.18 -22.81
C LYS A 415 -27.78 -36.03 -21.69
N ALA A 416 -28.44 -36.06 -20.54
CA ALA A 416 -28.11 -36.94 -19.42
C ALA A 416 -29.36 -37.73 -18.98
N ASP A 417 -29.22 -39.02 -18.70
CA ASP A 417 -30.31 -39.80 -18.07
C ASP A 417 -30.51 -39.43 -16.59
N ASN A 418 -29.59 -38.67 -15.99
CA ASN A 418 -29.70 -38.08 -14.66
C ASN A 418 -29.34 -36.58 -14.68
N ASP A 419 -28.14 -36.15 -14.25
CA ASP A 419 -27.83 -34.73 -14.02
C ASP A 419 -26.99 -34.07 -15.13
N ILE A 420 -27.21 -32.77 -15.35
CA ILE A 420 -26.31 -31.90 -16.15
C ILE A 420 -25.76 -30.80 -15.25
N ASN A 421 -24.46 -30.84 -14.96
CA ASN A 421 -23.76 -29.92 -14.06
C ASN A 421 -22.79 -29.04 -14.87
N LEU A 422 -23.05 -27.73 -14.91
CA LEU A 422 -22.20 -26.71 -15.51
C LEU A 422 -21.71 -25.80 -14.38
N ILE A 423 -20.43 -25.87 -14.03
CA ILE A 423 -19.89 -25.22 -12.82
C ILE A 423 -18.65 -24.37 -13.13
N ALA A 424 -18.40 -23.33 -12.34
CA ALA A 424 -17.14 -22.59 -12.39
C ALA A 424 -15.98 -23.42 -11.82
N ALA A 425 -14.77 -23.16 -12.32
CA ALA A 425 -13.51 -23.45 -11.63
C ALA A 425 -13.00 -22.17 -10.93
N GLN A 426 -11.98 -22.27 -10.09
CA GLN A 426 -11.47 -21.13 -9.32
C GLN A 426 -9.95 -20.96 -9.48
N ASN A 427 -9.53 -19.75 -9.82
CA ASN A 427 -8.16 -19.28 -9.62
C ASN A 427 -8.04 -18.75 -8.18
N SER A 428 -6.86 -18.84 -7.58
CA SER A 428 -6.60 -18.22 -6.27
C SER A 428 -5.15 -17.73 -6.14
N ASP A 429 -4.99 -16.54 -5.57
CA ASP A 429 -3.70 -15.94 -5.23
C ASP A 429 -3.63 -15.72 -3.72
N GLU A 430 -2.74 -16.45 -3.04
CA GLU A 430 -2.49 -16.34 -1.60
C GLU A 430 -1.11 -15.72 -1.35
N GLN A 431 -1.06 -14.68 -0.51
CA GLN A 431 0.18 -14.03 -0.04
C GLN A 431 0.31 -14.16 1.47
N HIS A 432 1.46 -14.66 1.94
CA HIS A 432 1.89 -14.56 3.33
C HIS A 432 3.25 -13.88 3.41
N SER A 433 3.36 -12.83 4.22
CA SER A 433 4.62 -12.10 4.44
C SER A 433 4.87 -11.88 5.92
N THR A 434 6.08 -12.17 6.38
CA THR A 434 6.55 -11.89 7.74
C THR A 434 7.83 -11.05 7.72
N ARG A 435 7.91 -10.08 8.63
CA ARG A 435 9.03 -9.13 8.75
C ARG A 435 9.46 -9.04 10.21
N SER A 436 10.76 -9.03 10.48
CA SER A 436 11.30 -8.79 11.81
C SER A 436 12.65 -8.08 11.74
N SER A 437 12.86 -7.11 12.64
CA SER A 437 14.15 -6.46 12.81
C SER A 437 14.50 -6.29 14.28
N SER A 438 15.80 -6.24 14.58
CA SER A 438 16.33 -5.83 15.86
C SER A 438 17.69 -5.16 15.67
N SER A 439 17.99 -4.15 16.48
CA SER A 439 19.31 -3.55 16.52
C SER A 439 19.63 -2.98 17.89
N TRP A 440 20.91 -2.98 18.23
CA TRP A 440 21.48 -2.22 19.32
C TRP A 440 22.83 -1.64 18.87
N GLY A 441 23.10 -0.41 19.26
CA GLY A 441 24.26 0.36 18.80
C GLY A 441 24.67 1.40 19.84
N VAL A 442 25.96 1.72 19.79
CA VAL A 442 26.74 2.09 20.96
C VAL A 442 27.98 2.83 20.41
N GLY A 443 28.15 4.13 20.61
CA GLY A 443 29.20 4.89 19.93
C GLY A 443 29.83 6.05 20.68
N ILE A 444 30.90 6.59 20.12
CA ILE A 444 31.62 7.76 20.63
C ILE A 444 31.69 8.77 19.49
N THR A 445 31.23 9.99 19.70
CA THR A 445 31.29 11.07 18.70
C THR A 445 32.24 12.17 19.15
N ALA A 446 33.04 12.70 18.25
CA ALA A 446 34.03 13.73 18.52
C ALA A 446 34.00 14.78 17.39
N GLN A 447 33.77 16.05 17.72
CA GLN A 447 33.99 17.14 16.77
C GLN A 447 35.37 17.75 17.04
N ILE A 448 36.23 17.76 16.02
CA ILE A 448 37.57 18.36 16.06
C ILE A 448 37.50 19.71 15.35
N GLY A 449 37.84 20.77 16.07
CA GLY A 449 37.71 22.16 15.65
C GLY A 449 38.33 23.10 16.67
N SER A 450 37.99 24.39 16.63
CA SER A 450 38.48 25.40 17.59
C SER A 450 38.11 25.09 19.05
N GLU A 451 37.05 24.32 19.28
CA GLU A 451 36.80 23.61 20.55
C GLU A 451 36.55 22.13 20.25
N SER A 452 37.43 21.23 20.71
CA SER A 452 37.23 19.78 20.53
C SER A 452 36.25 19.23 21.56
N LYS A 453 35.17 18.57 21.11
CA LYS A 453 34.06 18.12 21.97
C LYS A 453 33.72 16.66 21.74
N LEU A 454 33.57 15.92 22.84
CA LEU A 454 33.29 14.48 22.87
C LEU A 454 31.86 14.18 23.35
N GLY A 455 31.32 13.05 22.89
CA GLY A 455 30.07 12.48 23.33
C GLY A 455 30.05 10.96 23.16
N ILE A 456 29.06 10.33 23.77
CA ILE A 456 28.76 8.90 23.71
C ILE A 456 27.36 8.76 23.09
N THR A 457 27.01 7.64 22.45
CA THR A 457 25.72 7.47 21.77
C THR A 457 25.18 6.07 22.00
N ALA A 458 23.86 5.97 22.09
CA ALA A 458 23.11 4.74 22.24
C ALA A 458 22.00 4.68 21.19
N ASN A 459 21.68 3.48 20.71
CA ASN A 459 20.44 3.18 20.02
C ASN A 459 19.99 1.74 20.29
N ALA A 460 18.69 1.52 20.38
CA ALA A 460 18.08 0.20 20.42
C ALA A 460 16.75 0.24 19.67
N ALA A 461 16.47 -0.73 18.80
CA ALA A 461 15.23 -0.79 18.06
C ALA A 461 14.80 -2.23 17.75
N GLY A 462 13.51 -2.43 17.51
CA GLY A 462 12.96 -3.68 17.01
C GLY A 462 11.60 -3.49 16.35
N SER A 463 11.32 -4.31 15.35
CA SER A 463 10.01 -4.35 14.67
C SER A 463 9.57 -5.77 14.36
N ARG A 464 8.25 -5.95 14.25
CA ARG A 464 7.61 -7.17 13.79
C ARG A 464 6.40 -6.81 12.93
N GLY A 465 6.27 -7.47 11.78
CA GLY A 465 5.17 -7.29 10.85
C GLY A 465 4.68 -8.61 10.30
N LYS A 466 3.36 -8.73 10.08
CA LYS A 466 2.78 -9.83 9.31
C LYS A 466 1.66 -9.34 8.40
N SER A 467 1.60 -9.93 7.21
CA SER A 467 0.59 -9.65 6.19
C SER A 467 0.07 -10.96 5.61
N ASP A 468 -1.25 -11.11 5.61
CA ASP A 468 -1.97 -12.27 5.08
C ASP A 468 -2.96 -11.75 4.03
N GLY A 469 -2.92 -12.27 2.81
CA GLY A 469 -3.81 -11.88 1.71
C GLY A 469 -4.30 -13.09 0.91
N LYS A 470 -5.55 -13.06 0.45
CA LYS A 470 -6.14 -14.09 -0.42
C LYS A 470 -7.16 -13.50 -1.37
N ASP A 471 -6.92 -13.67 -2.66
CA ASP A 471 -7.83 -13.38 -3.75
C ASP A 471 -8.30 -14.69 -4.42
N VAL A 472 -9.56 -14.73 -4.87
CA VAL A 472 -10.17 -15.86 -5.60
C VAL A 472 -11.02 -15.29 -6.73
N SER A 473 -10.77 -15.75 -7.95
CA SER A 473 -11.58 -15.38 -9.14
C SER A 473 -12.13 -16.62 -9.84
N ASN A 474 -13.36 -16.53 -10.35
CA ASN A 474 -14.11 -17.67 -10.86
C ASN A 474 -14.00 -17.77 -12.40
N VAL A 475 -13.43 -18.87 -12.88
CA VAL A 475 -13.40 -19.21 -14.32
C VAL A 475 -14.69 -19.94 -14.65
N MET A 476 -15.61 -19.25 -15.33
CA MET A 476 -16.95 -19.79 -15.62
C MET A 476 -16.92 -20.90 -16.66
N THR A 477 -17.85 -21.86 -16.54
CA THR A 477 -18.18 -22.74 -17.67
C THR A 477 -19.01 -21.97 -18.69
N GLN A 478 -18.68 -22.10 -19.97
CA GLN A 478 -19.28 -21.34 -21.06
C GLN A 478 -19.75 -22.31 -22.14
N VAL A 479 -21.05 -22.35 -22.40
CA VAL A 479 -21.71 -23.30 -23.30
C VAL A 479 -22.44 -22.53 -24.38
N ARG A 480 -22.08 -22.75 -25.65
CA ARG A 480 -22.53 -21.95 -26.80
C ARG A 480 -22.96 -22.79 -28.00
N ALA A 481 -24.04 -22.36 -28.64
CA ALA A 481 -24.40 -22.73 -30.00
C ALA A 481 -24.54 -21.47 -30.88
N GLY A 482 -24.25 -21.58 -32.18
CA GLY A 482 -24.68 -20.57 -33.16
C GLY A 482 -26.15 -20.73 -33.54
N GLY A 483 -26.66 -21.96 -33.50
CA GLY A 483 -28.07 -22.30 -33.62
C GLY A 483 -28.73 -22.52 -32.25
N GLN A 484 -29.45 -23.63 -32.10
CA GLN A 484 -30.14 -24.02 -30.87
C GLN A 484 -29.18 -24.69 -29.87
N VAL A 485 -29.28 -24.34 -28.58
CA VAL A 485 -28.86 -25.23 -27.48
C VAL A 485 -30.07 -26.02 -27.00
N LYS A 486 -29.94 -27.35 -26.91
CA LYS A 486 -30.92 -28.25 -26.32
C LYS A 486 -30.34 -28.96 -25.10
N ILE A 487 -31.00 -28.83 -23.95
CA ILE A 487 -30.69 -29.50 -22.70
C ILE A 487 -31.81 -30.50 -22.38
N ASP A 488 -31.43 -31.74 -22.06
CA ASP A 488 -32.35 -32.84 -21.76
C ASP A 488 -31.80 -33.68 -20.58
N SER A 489 -32.23 -33.38 -19.36
CA SER A 489 -31.79 -34.06 -18.13
C SER A 489 -32.90 -34.90 -17.50
N GLY A 490 -32.61 -36.16 -17.18
CA GLY A 490 -33.55 -37.06 -16.51
C GLY A 490 -33.83 -36.67 -15.05
N ARG A 491 -32.93 -35.92 -14.40
CA ARG A 491 -33.10 -35.36 -13.07
C ARG A 491 -32.76 -33.86 -13.04
N ASP A 492 -31.61 -33.43 -12.52
CA ASP A 492 -31.34 -32.02 -12.27
C ASP A 492 -30.50 -31.34 -13.38
N THR A 493 -30.59 -30.01 -13.44
CA THR A 493 -29.69 -29.19 -14.26
C THR A 493 -29.15 -28.03 -13.42
N ASN A 494 -27.84 -27.95 -13.26
CA ASN A 494 -27.16 -27.03 -12.36
C ASN A 494 -26.20 -26.11 -13.14
N LEU A 495 -26.41 -24.79 -13.09
CA LEU A 495 -25.59 -23.75 -13.73
C LEU A 495 -24.99 -22.85 -12.62
N ILE A 496 -23.86 -23.25 -12.04
CA ILE A 496 -23.25 -22.59 -10.87
C ILE A 496 -21.99 -21.84 -11.33
N GLY A 497 -22.10 -20.55 -11.61
CA GLY A 497 -21.05 -19.79 -12.29
C GLY A 497 -20.86 -20.27 -13.73
N ALA A 498 -21.95 -20.50 -14.45
CA ALA A 498 -21.95 -20.98 -15.82
C ALA A 498 -22.95 -20.22 -16.70
N THR A 499 -22.63 -20.11 -18.00
CA THR A 499 -23.49 -19.48 -19.00
C THR A 499 -23.84 -20.45 -20.12
N VAL A 500 -25.09 -20.46 -20.55
CA VAL A 500 -25.61 -21.22 -21.69
C VAL A 500 -26.19 -20.22 -22.70
N SER A 501 -25.72 -20.22 -23.94
CA SER A 501 -26.17 -19.26 -24.97
C SER A 501 -26.33 -19.89 -26.35
N GLY A 502 -27.33 -19.42 -27.09
CA GLY A 502 -27.57 -19.75 -28.49
C GLY A 502 -28.75 -18.97 -29.04
N GLU A 503 -28.96 -18.97 -30.36
CA GLU A 503 -30.06 -18.21 -30.97
C GLU A 503 -31.44 -18.66 -30.44
N GLN A 504 -31.55 -19.93 -30.05
CA GLN A 504 -32.66 -20.49 -29.27
C GLN A 504 -32.11 -21.38 -28.15
N VAL A 505 -32.76 -21.39 -26.98
CA VAL A 505 -32.43 -22.36 -25.91
C VAL A 505 -33.66 -23.16 -25.49
N GLN A 506 -33.60 -24.48 -25.66
CA GLN A 506 -34.62 -25.41 -25.17
C GLN A 506 -34.05 -26.22 -24.00
N ALA A 507 -34.80 -26.33 -22.90
CA ALA A 507 -34.41 -27.15 -21.77
C ALA A 507 -35.59 -27.98 -21.26
N ASN A 508 -35.38 -29.29 -21.10
CA ASN A 508 -36.30 -30.18 -20.40
C ASN A 508 -35.55 -30.78 -19.21
N VAL A 509 -36.08 -30.56 -17.99
CA VAL A 509 -35.44 -30.91 -16.73
C VAL A 509 -36.37 -31.80 -15.93
N GLY A 510 -35.94 -33.04 -15.69
CA GLY A 510 -36.73 -34.09 -15.06
C GLY A 510 -37.06 -33.85 -13.58
N ARG A 511 -36.31 -32.97 -12.90
CA ARG A 511 -36.58 -32.49 -11.55
C ARG A 511 -36.21 -31.01 -11.42
N ASP A 512 -35.07 -30.62 -10.87
CA ASP A 512 -34.77 -29.22 -10.49
C ASP A 512 -33.80 -28.50 -11.45
N LEU A 513 -34.09 -27.24 -11.80
CA LEU A 513 -33.20 -26.35 -12.54
C LEU A 513 -32.63 -25.30 -11.58
N ASN A 514 -31.35 -25.39 -11.26
CA ASN A 514 -30.68 -24.48 -10.32
C ASN A 514 -29.66 -23.61 -11.08
N ILE A 515 -29.83 -22.29 -11.09
CA ILE A 515 -28.90 -21.33 -11.69
C ILE A 515 -28.42 -20.37 -10.60
N ALA A 516 -27.11 -20.33 -10.37
CA ALA A 516 -26.51 -19.54 -9.30
C ALA A 516 -25.25 -18.82 -9.78
N SER A 517 -25.21 -17.50 -9.63
CA SER A 517 -23.99 -16.71 -9.87
C SER A 517 -23.01 -16.91 -8.71
N VAL A 518 -21.72 -16.75 -9.03
CA VAL A 518 -20.62 -16.87 -8.07
C VAL A 518 -19.94 -15.51 -7.87
N GLN A 519 -19.42 -15.26 -6.67
CA GLN A 519 -18.69 -14.04 -6.36
C GLN A 519 -17.18 -14.27 -6.44
N ASP A 520 -16.48 -13.36 -7.10
CA ASP A 520 -15.04 -13.19 -6.92
C ASP A 520 -14.81 -12.54 -5.56
N THR A 521 -13.76 -12.97 -4.86
CA THR A 521 -13.47 -12.51 -3.49
C THR A 521 -12.02 -12.05 -3.32
N SER A 522 -11.80 -11.11 -2.42
CA SER A 522 -10.47 -10.62 -2.07
C SER A 522 -10.45 -10.23 -0.60
N THR A 523 -9.43 -10.67 0.12
CA THR A 523 -9.24 -10.38 1.54
C THR A 523 -7.80 -10.01 1.82
N PHE A 524 -7.57 -8.98 2.63
CA PHE A 524 -6.22 -8.57 3.01
C PHE A 524 -6.15 -8.11 4.45
N LYS A 525 -5.13 -8.59 5.18
CA LYS A 525 -5.04 -8.47 6.64
C LYS A 525 -3.59 -8.26 7.07
N SER A 526 -3.25 -7.04 7.47
CA SER A 526 -1.88 -6.67 7.85
C SER A 526 -1.81 -6.11 9.28
N ARG A 527 -0.70 -6.38 9.98
CA ARG A 527 -0.40 -5.90 11.33
C ARG A 527 1.11 -5.70 11.47
N ASP A 528 1.52 -4.46 11.71
CA ASP A 528 2.91 -4.07 11.90
C ASP A 528 3.08 -3.33 13.22
N GLN A 529 4.20 -3.56 13.90
CA GLN A 529 4.58 -2.93 15.17
C GLN A 529 6.08 -2.63 15.17
N SER A 530 6.45 -1.43 15.65
CA SER A 530 7.85 -1.06 15.88
C SER A 530 8.02 -0.26 17.16
N ILE A 531 9.19 -0.40 17.76
CA ILE A 531 9.67 0.43 18.87
C ILE A 531 11.17 0.68 18.71
N GLY A 532 11.62 1.89 18.99
CA GLY A 532 13.04 2.23 18.97
C GLY A 532 13.35 3.46 19.80
N GLY A 533 14.61 3.65 20.13
CA GLY A 533 15.07 4.83 20.83
C GLY A 533 16.58 4.99 20.73
N SER A 534 17.04 6.19 21.03
CA SER A 534 18.45 6.56 21.04
C SER A 534 18.75 7.53 22.18
N ALA A 535 19.95 7.48 22.75
CA ALA A 535 20.39 8.43 23.77
C ALA A 535 21.81 8.90 23.47
N THR A 536 21.97 10.19 23.18
CA THR A 536 23.26 10.84 22.94
C THR A 536 23.68 11.59 24.19
N ILE A 537 24.93 11.34 24.58
CA ILE A 537 25.57 11.61 25.85
C ILE A 537 26.63 12.68 25.64
N GLY A 538 26.66 13.76 26.42
CA GLY A 538 27.66 14.83 26.25
C GLY A 538 27.33 15.76 25.07
N TYR A 539 28.11 15.70 23.97
CA TYR A 539 27.92 16.54 22.77
C TYR A 539 26.46 16.55 22.29
N GLY A 540 25.81 17.71 22.34
CA GLY A 540 24.42 17.89 21.87
C GLY A 540 23.38 17.06 22.64
N SER A 541 23.66 16.67 23.89
CA SER A 541 22.88 15.76 24.76
C SER A 541 21.38 15.74 24.48
N GLY A 542 20.85 14.53 24.28
CA GLY A 542 19.47 14.34 23.85
C GLY A 542 19.07 12.87 23.74
N ALA A 543 17.80 12.57 24.06
CA ALA A 543 17.24 11.23 24.00
C ALA A 543 15.99 11.22 23.12
N SER A 544 15.86 10.21 22.26
CA SER A 544 14.66 9.97 21.45
C SER A 544 14.07 8.60 21.76
N ILE A 545 12.75 8.53 21.73
CA ILE A 545 11.98 7.29 21.70
C ILE A 545 10.91 7.42 20.61
N SER A 546 10.68 6.34 19.88
CA SER A 546 9.65 6.22 18.87
C SER A 546 8.95 4.86 18.96
N ALA A 547 7.66 4.86 18.66
CA ALA A 547 6.85 3.66 18.55
C ALA A 547 5.87 3.82 17.38
N SER A 548 5.52 2.73 16.71
CA SER A 548 4.45 2.72 15.72
C SER A 548 3.69 1.40 15.68
N ARG A 549 2.45 1.49 15.22
CA ARG A 549 1.54 0.36 15.01
C ARG A 549 0.69 0.63 13.78
N SER A 550 0.63 -0.33 12.86
CA SER A 550 -0.26 -0.29 11.69
C SER A 550 -1.16 -1.51 11.65
N ARG A 551 -2.38 -1.35 11.13
CA ARG A 551 -3.37 -2.41 10.93
C ARG A 551 -4.14 -2.16 9.64
N VAL A 552 -4.34 -3.22 8.86
CA VAL A 552 -5.29 -3.25 7.74
C VAL A 552 -6.17 -4.49 7.87
N ASP A 553 -7.48 -4.31 7.63
CA ASP A 553 -8.46 -5.37 7.39
C ASP A 553 -9.34 -4.94 6.20
N ALA A 554 -9.30 -5.70 5.11
CA ALA A 554 -10.09 -5.49 3.90
C ALA A 554 -10.75 -6.79 3.42
N ASP A 555 -11.95 -6.66 2.85
CA ASP A 555 -12.83 -7.75 2.41
C ASP A 555 -13.67 -7.28 1.20
N TYR A 556 -13.74 -8.12 0.18
CA TYR A 556 -14.49 -7.88 -1.06
C TYR A 556 -15.14 -9.18 -1.50
N ALA A 557 -16.40 -9.09 -1.94
CA ALA A 557 -17.13 -10.17 -2.59
C ALA A 557 -18.10 -9.56 -3.61
N SER A 558 -17.96 -9.92 -4.89
CA SER A 558 -18.70 -9.28 -5.99
C SER A 558 -18.96 -10.27 -7.13
N VAL A 559 -20.18 -10.32 -7.65
CA VAL A 559 -20.51 -11.09 -8.87
C VAL A 559 -19.97 -10.32 -10.08
N GLY A 560 -18.84 -10.75 -10.65
CA GLY A 560 -18.25 -10.11 -11.83
C GLY A 560 -19.05 -10.32 -13.13
N GLN A 561 -19.74 -11.46 -13.25
CA GLN A 561 -20.65 -11.80 -14.35
C GLN A 561 -21.73 -12.75 -13.82
N GLN A 562 -22.95 -12.66 -14.34
CA GLN A 562 -24.04 -13.54 -13.90
C GLN A 562 -24.03 -14.91 -14.60
N ALA A 563 -24.29 -15.97 -13.84
CA ALA A 563 -24.71 -17.24 -14.38
C ALA A 563 -26.10 -17.13 -15.02
N GLY A 564 -26.35 -17.89 -16.09
CA GLY A 564 -27.63 -17.77 -16.78
C GLY A 564 -27.78 -18.49 -18.10
N ILE A 565 -29.02 -18.45 -18.59
CA ILE A 565 -29.42 -18.83 -19.94
C ILE A 565 -29.58 -17.53 -20.75
N MET A 566 -28.96 -17.46 -21.92
CA MET A 566 -28.82 -16.25 -22.74
C MET A 566 -29.21 -16.56 -24.19
N ALA A 567 -30.51 -16.54 -24.48
CA ALA A 567 -31.05 -16.82 -25.79
C ALA A 567 -30.94 -15.63 -26.75
N GLY A 568 -30.86 -15.92 -28.06
CA GLY A 568 -30.99 -14.93 -29.11
C GLY A 568 -32.45 -14.62 -29.45
N ASN A 569 -32.75 -14.37 -30.71
CA ASN A 569 -34.10 -13.97 -31.15
C ASN A 569 -35.06 -15.17 -31.31
N GLY A 570 -34.56 -16.42 -31.27
CA GLY A 570 -35.37 -17.63 -31.12
C GLY A 570 -35.99 -17.81 -29.72
N GLY A 571 -35.53 -17.04 -28.73
CA GLY A 571 -36.04 -17.07 -27.36
C GLY A 571 -35.70 -18.37 -26.62
N PHE A 572 -36.28 -18.54 -25.43
CA PHE A 572 -36.11 -19.75 -24.62
C PHE A 572 -37.43 -20.48 -24.36
N GLN A 573 -37.37 -21.81 -24.36
CA GLN A 573 -38.49 -22.68 -23.99
C GLN A 573 -38.02 -23.72 -22.97
N ILE A 574 -38.38 -23.50 -21.70
CA ILE A 574 -37.84 -24.23 -20.56
C ILE A 574 -38.98 -24.93 -19.82
N ASN A 575 -38.83 -26.25 -19.61
CA ASN A 575 -39.78 -27.10 -18.90
C ASN A 575 -39.07 -27.82 -17.74
N VAL A 576 -39.50 -27.55 -16.51
CA VAL A 576 -38.91 -28.07 -15.27
C VAL A 576 -40.01 -28.76 -14.47
N LYS A 577 -39.86 -30.05 -14.13
CA LYS A 577 -40.91 -30.77 -13.40
C LYS A 577 -40.95 -30.43 -11.90
N GLY A 578 -39.79 -30.12 -11.32
CA GLY A 578 -39.61 -29.70 -9.93
C GLY A 578 -39.45 -28.19 -9.82
N ASN A 579 -38.40 -27.75 -9.11
CA ASN A 579 -38.18 -26.34 -8.80
C ASN A 579 -37.23 -25.66 -9.79
N THR A 580 -37.53 -24.43 -10.20
CA THR A 580 -36.54 -23.51 -10.79
C THR A 580 -35.99 -22.61 -9.69
N ASP A 581 -34.69 -22.64 -9.43
CA ASP A 581 -34.00 -21.84 -8.42
C ASP A 581 -33.02 -20.86 -9.06
N LEU A 582 -33.18 -19.56 -8.79
CA LEU A 582 -32.36 -18.50 -9.37
C LEU A 582 -31.65 -17.68 -8.28
N LYS A 583 -30.33 -17.81 -8.13
CA LYS A 583 -29.52 -17.05 -7.16
C LYS A 583 -28.63 -16.01 -7.85
N GLY A 584 -29.05 -14.74 -7.81
CA GLY A 584 -28.42 -13.64 -8.54
C GLY A 584 -28.24 -13.92 -10.03
N ALA A 585 -29.18 -14.64 -10.66
CA ALA A 585 -28.99 -15.32 -11.94
C ALA A 585 -30.13 -15.07 -12.93
N GLN A 586 -29.83 -15.15 -14.23
CA GLN A 586 -30.77 -14.72 -15.29
C GLN A 586 -31.17 -15.81 -16.30
N ILE A 587 -32.42 -15.74 -16.76
CA ILE A 587 -32.91 -16.43 -17.96
C ILE A 587 -33.37 -15.35 -18.95
N ALA A 588 -32.54 -15.05 -19.93
CA ALA A 588 -32.67 -13.87 -20.78
C ALA A 588 -32.79 -14.21 -22.27
N SER A 589 -33.38 -13.29 -23.03
CA SER A 589 -33.42 -13.27 -24.50
C SER A 589 -33.06 -11.88 -25.03
N THR A 590 -33.05 -11.71 -26.36
CA THR A 590 -33.11 -10.38 -26.99
C THR A 590 -34.49 -9.73 -26.80
N ASP A 591 -34.56 -8.41 -26.99
CA ASP A 591 -35.83 -7.66 -26.96
C ASP A 591 -36.82 -8.18 -28.03
N GLN A 592 -36.35 -8.54 -29.24
CA GLN A 592 -37.17 -9.12 -30.31
C GLN A 592 -37.88 -10.42 -29.88
N ALA A 593 -37.21 -11.29 -29.12
CA ALA A 593 -37.81 -12.54 -28.63
C ALA A 593 -38.93 -12.31 -27.60
N VAL A 594 -38.84 -11.24 -26.81
CA VAL A 594 -39.91 -10.79 -25.90
C VAL A 594 -41.09 -10.24 -26.71
N GLU A 595 -40.84 -9.30 -27.63
CA GLU A 595 -41.87 -8.69 -28.48
C GLU A 595 -42.66 -9.72 -29.31
N GLN A 596 -41.98 -10.78 -29.76
CA GLN A 596 -42.57 -11.85 -30.57
C GLN A 596 -43.11 -13.02 -29.73
N GLY A 597 -43.17 -12.89 -28.40
CA GLY A 597 -43.79 -13.86 -27.49
C GLY A 597 -43.10 -15.23 -27.46
N ARG A 598 -41.80 -15.30 -27.75
CA ARG A 598 -41.05 -16.55 -27.95
C ARG A 598 -40.57 -17.22 -26.65
N ASN A 599 -40.71 -16.54 -25.51
CA ASN A 599 -40.17 -16.99 -24.23
C ASN A 599 -41.22 -17.68 -23.35
N SER A 600 -40.93 -18.91 -22.91
CA SER A 600 -41.76 -19.66 -21.96
C SER A 600 -40.92 -20.38 -20.91
N LEU A 601 -41.36 -20.30 -19.65
CA LEU A 601 -40.81 -21.05 -18.52
C LEU A 601 -41.96 -21.77 -17.81
N THR A 602 -42.04 -23.09 -17.95
CA THR A 602 -42.97 -23.94 -17.20
C THR A 602 -42.20 -24.63 -16.08
N THR A 603 -42.65 -24.49 -14.83
CA THR A 603 -41.98 -25.06 -13.66
C THR A 603 -42.98 -25.64 -12.65
N GLY A 604 -42.56 -26.57 -11.80
CA GLY A 604 -43.33 -27.04 -10.64
C GLY A 604 -43.48 -25.93 -9.61
N THR A 605 -42.35 -25.47 -9.08
CA THR A 605 -42.22 -24.30 -8.19
C THR A 605 -41.07 -23.38 -8.65
N LEU A 606 -41.04 -22.15 -8.14
CA LEU A 606 -40.04 -21.13 -8.41
C LEU A 606 -39.46 -20.60 -7.09
N THR A 607 -38.14 -20.51 -6.99
CA THR A 607 -37.42 -19.80 -5.93
C THR A 607 -36.42 -18.82 -6.53
N SER A 608 -36.30 -17.64 -5.94
CA SER A 608 -35.35 -16.61 -6.36
C SER A 608 -34.75 -15.89 -5.17
N SER A 609 -33.44 -15.70 -5.15
CA SER A 609 -32.74 -14.87 -4.16
C SER A 609 -31.71 -13.96 -4.83
N GLU A 610 -31.59 -12.73 -4.33
CA GLU A 610 -30.53 -11.80 -4.73
C GLU A 610 -29.17 -12.20 -4.10
N ILE A 611 -28.06 -11.71 -4.67
CA ILE A 611 -26.72 -11.83 -4.07
C ILE A 611 -26.24 -10.43 -3.66
N GLN A 612 -25.78 -10.28 -2.42
CA GLN A 612 -25.24 -9.02 -1.90
C GLN A 612 -23.74 -8.93 -2.20
N ASN A 613 -23.35 -7.95 -3.00
CA ASN A 613 -21.96 -7.59 -3.24
C ASN A 613 -21.50 -6.57 -2.20
N ARG A 614 -20.22 -6.64 -1.82
CA ARG A 614 -19.59 -5.73 -0.87
C ARG A 614 -18.13 -5.47 -1.22
N SER A 615 -17.69 -4.24 -0.98
CA SER A 615 -16.28 -3.85 -0.96
C SER A 615 -16.05 -3.02 0.30
N GLN A 616 -15.33 -3.56 1.28
CA GLN A 616 -15.14 -2.97 2.60
C GLN A 616 -13.68 -2.99 3.00
N TYR A 617 -13.17 -1.87 3.51
CA TYR A 617 -11.84 -1.81 4.09
C TYR A 617 -11.76 -0.86 5.28
N SER A 618 -10.87 -1.20 6.21
CA SER A 618 -10.41 -0.33 7.28
C SER A 618 -8.89 -0.47 7.42
N ALA A 619 -8.21 0.67 7.42
CA ALA A 619 -6.79 0.80 7.66
C ALA A 619 -6.55 1.88 8.71
N GLU A 620 -5.72 1.57 9.70
CA GLU A 620 -5.40 2.42 10.85
C GLU A 620 -3.89 2.38 11.10
N SER A 621 -3.28 3.53 11.34
CA SER A 621 -1.90 3.65 11.79
C SER A 621 -1.78 4.67 12.91
N GLN A 622 -0.92 4.36 13.86
CA GLN A 622 -0.60 5.19 15.01
C GLN A 622 0.92 5.23 15.14
N SER A 623 1.48 6.41 15.32
CA SER A 623 2.89 6.60 15.64
C SER A 623 3.03 7.56 16.82
N ALA A 624 4.11 7.41 17.57
CA ALA A 624 4.46 8.33 18.64
C ALA A 624 5.97 8.53 18.62
N SER A 625 6.43 9.75 18.91
CA SER A 625 7.82 10.01 19.24
C SER A 625 7.94 11.11 20.28
N ALA A 626 8.86 10.92 21.21
CA ALA A 626 9.34 11.98 22.10
C ALA A 626 10.85 12.10 21.92
N GLY A 627 11.33 13.30 21.62
CA GLY A 627 12.74 13.62 21.44
C GLY A 627 13.14 14.83 22.26
N THR A 628 14.31 14.77 22.89
CA THR A 628 15.05 15.94 23.36
C THR A 628 16.30 16.09 22.51
N SER A 629 16.51 17.28 21.97
CA SER A 629 17.76 17.65 21.28
C SER A 629 17.93 19.17 21.40
N GLY A 630 19.09 19.63 21.89
CA GLY A 630 19.32 21.06 22.11
C GLY A 630 18.40 21.72 23.16
N GLY A 631 17.91 20.96 24.14
CA GLY A 631 17.20 21.51 25.31
C GLY A 631 15.72 21.86 25.13
N LYS A 632 15.09 21.52 24.00
CA LYS A 632 13.64 21.62 23.80
C LYS A 632 12.99 20.23 23.84
N PRO A 633 11.85 20.03 24.53
CA PRO A 633 11.07 18.80 24.42
C PRO A 633 10.22 18.81 23.14
N GLY A 634 10.45 17.85 22.26
CA GLY A 634 9.68 17.64 21.02
C GLY A 634 8.91 16.33 21.07
N GLY A 635 7.64 16.38 21.46
CA GLY A 635 6.73 15.23 21.47
C GLY A 635 5.68 15.33 20.36
N GLY A 636 5.32 14.21 19.73
CA GLY A 636 4.24 14.18 18.74
C GLY A 636 3.64 12.79 18.57
N ILE A 637 2.31 12.75 18.38
CA ILE A 637 1.54 11.56 18.04
C ILE A 637 1.03 11.72 16.61
N GLY A 638 1.23 10.70 15.79
CA GLY A 638 0.70 10.58 14.45
C GLY A 638 -0.48 9.64 14.39
N ILE A 639 -1.50 10.01 13.62
CA ILE A 639 -2.65 9.17 13.31
C ILE A 639 -2.83 9.18 11.79
N GLY A 640 -3.08 7.99 11.24
CA GLY A 640 -3.44 7.77 9.85
C GLY A 640 -4.61 6.80 9.77
N ASN A 641 -5.60 7.10 8.92
CA ASN A 641 -6.82 6.30 8.83
C ASN A 641 -7.47 6.39 7.45
N ALA A 642 -7.86 5.24 6.91
CA ALA A 642 -8.61 5.14 5.66
C ALA A 642 -9.64 4.03 5.77
N SER A 643 -10.89 4.32 5.40
CA SER A 643 -11.97 3.33 5.34
C SER A 643 -12.86 3.56 4.12
N GLY A 644 -13.58 2.51 3.74
CA GLY A 644 -14.55 2.53 2.65
C GLY A 644 -15.52 1.37 2.79
N SER A 645 -16.76 1.57 2.33
CA SER A 645 -17.80 0.55 2.33
C SER A 645 -18.78 0.82 1.19
N GLU A 646 -18.70 0.00 0.15
CA GLU A 646 -19.66 -0.04 -0.95
C GLU A 646 -20.44 -1.36 -0.89
N THR A 647 -21.72 -1.32 -1.22
CA THR A 647 -22.58 -2.50 -1.39
C THR A 647 -23.43 -2.36 -2.64
N SER A 648 -23.72 -3.49 -3.29
CA SER A 648 -24.69 -3.57 -4.39
C SER A 648 -25.41 -4.90 -4.34
N VAL A 649 -26.40 -5.09 -5.22
CA VAL A 649 -27.26 -6.27 -5.23
C VAL A 649 -27.39 -6.82 -6.64
N THR A 650 -26.93 -8.06 -6.84
CA THR A 650 -27.14 -8.82 -8.08
C THR A 650 -28.50 -9.51 -8.03
N ARG A 651 -29.39 -9.18 -8.95
CA ARG A 651 -30.77 -9.70 -8.98
C ARG A 651 -30.91 -10.99 -9.77
N SER A 652 -31.98 -11.72 -9.49
CA SER A 652 -32.45 -12.82 -10.33
C SER A 652 -33.57 -12.35 -11.26
N GLY A 653 -33.58 -12.82 -12.50
CA GLY A 653 -34.48 -12.28 -13.52
C GLY A 653 -34.84 -13.25 -14.65
N VAL A 654 -35.99 -13.03 -15.27
CA VAL A 654 -36.49 -13.81 -16.41
C VAL A 654 -37.10 -12.85 -17.43
N SER A 655 -36.54 -12.78 -18.63
CA SER A 655 -36.90 -11.72 -19.59
C SER A 655 -38.25 -11.96 -20.27
N GLY A 656 -39.26 -11.17 -19.90
CA GLY A 656 -40.52 -11.01 -20.66
C GLY A 656 -41.12 -12.32 -21.18
N ALA A 657 -41.35 -13.28 -20.27
CA ALA A 657 -41.75 -14.64 -20.60
C ALA A 657 -43.11 -15.00 -20.01
N VAL A 658 -43.79 -15.98 -20.61
CA VAL A 658 -44.89 -16.68 -19.93
C VAL A 658 -44.30 -17.62 -18.90
N VAL A 659 -44.30 -17.20 -17.63
CA VAL A 659 -43.88 -18.01 -16.48
C VAL A 659 -45.08 -18.75 -15.91
N THR A 660 -45.11 -20.06 -16.07
CA THR A 660 -46.20 -20.94 -15.60
C THR A 660 -45.71 -21.77 -14.42
N ILE A 661 -46.17 -21.45 -13.22
CA ILE A 661 -45.97 -22.28 -12.02
C ILE A 661 -47.13 -23.27 -11.94
N THR A 662 -46.82 -24.57 -11.98
CA THR A 662 -47.80 -25.65 -12.14
C THR A 662 -48.27 -26.25 -10.81
N ASP A 663 -47.50 -26.12 -9.73
CA ASP A 663 -47.93 -26.48 -8.37
C ASP A 663 -47.98 -25.25 -7.45
N ALA A 664 -49.11 -24.55 -7.52
CA ALA A 664 -49.38 -23.39 -6.66
C ALA A 664 -49.48 -23.74 -5.16
N GLN A 665 -49.79 -25.00 -4.81
CA GLN A 665 -49.87 -25.43 -3.41
C GLN A 665 -48.47 -25.65 -2.83
N ALA A 666 -47.60 -26.35 -3.55
CA ALA A 666 -46.19 -26.48 -3.19
C ALA A 666 -45.47 -25.12 -3.21
N GLN A 667 -45.79 -24.23 -4.14
CA GLN A 667 -45.24 -22.87 -4.16
C GLN A 667 -45.53 -22.12 -2.85
N GLN A 668 -46.81 -22.04 -2.47
CA GLN A 668 -47.28 -21.36 -1.27
C GLN A 668 -46.73 -22.00 0.01
N ALA A 669 -46.58 -23.33 0.04
CA ALA A 669 -46.00 -24.06 1.17
C ALA A 669 -44.47 -23.95 1.27
N ARG A 670 -43.76 -23.81 0.13
CA ARG A 670 -42.29 -23.75 0.06
C ARG A 670 -41.73 -22.36 0.29
N THR A 671 -42.41 -21.31 -0.18
CA THR A 671 -41.88 -19.93 -0.13
C THR A 671 -42.74 -18.95 0.66
N GLY A 672 -43.97 -19.32 1.02
CA GLY A 672 -44.94 -18.39 1.61
C GLY A 672 -45.54 -17.39 0.60
N GLN A 673 -45.19 -17.49 -0.69
CA GLN A 673 -45.67 -16.61 -1.76
C GLN A 673 -46.72 -17.30 -2.63
N SER A 674 -47.68 -16.52 -3.14
CA SER A 674 -48.53 -16.95 -4.27
C SER A 674 -47.74 -17.02 -5.58
N VAL A 675 -48.33 -17.62 -6.62
CA VAL A 675 -47.75 -17.66 -7.97
C VAL A 675 -47.41 -16.25 -8.48
N ASP A 676 -48.36 -15.32 -8.39
CA ASP A 676 -48.18 -13.94 -8.85
C ASP A 676 -47.05 -13.22 -8.10
N GLN A 677 -46.92 -13.47 -6.78
CA GLN A 677 -45.87 -12.91 -5.95
C GLN A 677 -44.48 -13.47 -6.30
N ALA A 678 -44.38 -14.78 -6.57
CA ALA A 678 -43.12 -15.42 -6.97
C ALA A 678 -42.65 -14.97 -8.36
N VAL A 679 -43.58 -14.75 -9.31
CA VAL A 679 -43.27 -14.17 -10.62
C VAL A 679 -42.91 -12.69 -10.50
N ALA A 680 -43.61 -11.91 -9.66
CA ALA A 680 -43.33 -10.49 -9.45
C ALA A 680 -42.02 -10.19 -8.70
N SER A 681 -41.41 -11.19 -8.02
CA SER A 681 -40.07 -11.06 -7.44
C SER A 681 -38.91 -11.23 -8.44
N LEU A 682 -39.20 -11.52 -9.71
CA LEU A 682 -38.18 -11.63 -10.77
C LEU A 682 -37.95 -10.29 -11.49
N ASP A 683 -36.69 -9.99 -11.80
CA ASP A 683 -36.36 -8.88 -12.70
C ASP A 683 -36.72 -9.24 -14.15
N ALA A 684 -37.82 -8.65 -14.66
CA ALA A 684 -38.27 -8.84 -16.04
C ALA A 684 -37.51 -7.99 -17.08
N SER A 685 -36.58 -7.13 -16.64
CA SER A 685 -35.83 -6.20 -17.50
C SER A 685 -34.53 -6.78 -18.06
N VAL A 686 -34.02 -7.89 -17.49
CA VAL A 686 -32.81 -8.60 -17.96
C VAL A 686 -32.89 -8.94 -19.45
N ARG A 687 -31.76 -8.88 -20.18
CA ARG A 687 -31.68 -9.21 -21.62
C ARG A 687 -30.30 -9.78 -21.98
N THR A 688 -30.27 -10.66 -22.97
CA THR A 688 -29.03 -11.17 -23.55
C THR A 688 -28.15 -10.02 -24.03
N GLY A 689 -26.89 -9.99 -23.58
CA GLY A 689 -25.92 -8.97 -23.93
C GLY A 689 -26.00 -7.66 -23.14
N LYS A 690 -26.93 -7.52 -22.18
CA LYS A 690 -26.93 -6.42 -21.19
C LYS A 690 -26.40 -6.96 -19.87
N ASP A 691 -25.56 -6.19 -19.18
CA ASP A 691 -25.10 -6.57 -17.84
C ASP A 691 -26.11 -6.12 -16.77
N SER A 692 -26.48 -7.06 -15.90
CA SER A 692 -27.31 -6.85 -14.71
C SER A 692 -26.64 -7.39 -13.44
N SER A 693 -25.32 -7.63 -13.48
CA SER A 693 -24.49 -8.04 -12.35
C SER A 693 -24.55 -7.03 -11.19
N ASN A 694 -24.64 -5.73 -11.52
CA ASN A 694 -24.38 -4.62 -10.60
C ASN A 694 -23.02 -4.76 -9.89
N SER A 695 -22.01 -5.32 -10.57
CA SER A 695 -20.70 -5.60 -9.98
C SER A 695 -20.05 -4.37 -9.34
N LEU A 696 -19.51 -4.54 -8.14
CA LEU A 696 -18.62 -3.56 -7.51
C LEU A 696 -17.20 -3.73 -8.07
N ALA A 697 -16.47 -2.62 -8.22
CA ALA A 697 -15.05 -2.65 -8.54
C ALA A 697 -14.20 -2.76 -7.24
N LYS A 698 -13.13 -3.56 -7.26
CA LYS A 698 -12.16 -3.58 -6.15
C LYS A 698 -11.31 -2.29 -6.18
N ASN A 699 -11.80 -1.26 -5.50
CA ASN A 699 -11.20 0.09 -5.47
C ASN A 699 -9.98 0.22 -4.52
N TRP A 700 -9.55 -0.86 -3.86
CA TRP A 700 -8.47 -0.89 -2.89
C TRP A 700 -7.38 -1.91 -3.22
N ASP A 701 -6.15 -1.62 -2.76
CA ASP A 701 -5.04 -2.56 -2.67
C ASP A 701 -4.52 -2.58 -1.23
N GLY A 702 -4.25 -3.78 -0.70
CA GLY A 702 -3.90 -3.95 0.71
C GLY A 702 -2.54 -3.37 1.10
N ASN A 703 -1.55 -3.43 0.20
CA ASN A 703 -0.22 -2.88 0.43
C ASN A 703 -0.24 -1.35 0.33
N GLN A 704 -0.95 -0.79 -0.65
CA GLN A 704 -1.21 0.65 -0.76
C GLN A 704 -1.97 1.18 0.46
N LEU A 705 -3.02 0.49 0.93
CA LEU A 705 -3.75 0.91 2.13
C LEU A 705 -2.84 1.01 3.36
N ARG A 706 -1.97 0.00 3.58
CA ARG A 706 -0.98 0.00 4.66
C ARG A 706 -0.03 1.19 4.54
N GLU A 707 0.50 1.44 3.35
CA GLU A 707 1.50 2.50 3.11
C GLU A 707 0.89 3.90 3.14
N ASP A 708 -0.36 4.07 2.71
CA ASP A 708 -1.13 5.30 2.87
C ASP A 708 -1.26 5.65 4.37
N VAL A 709 -1.80 4.75 5.20
CA VAL A 709 -2.00 5.07 6.62
C VAL A 709 -0.69 5.23 7.39
N GLU A 710 0.36 4.45 7.07
CA GLU A 710 1.70 4.67 7.62
C GLU A 710 2.27 6.06 7.25
N ALA A 711 2.05 6.53 6.01
CA ALA A 711 2.44 7.87 5.57
C ALA A 711 1.62 8.95 6.29
N GLN A 712 0.29 8.77 6.39
CA GLN A 712 -0.59 9.70 7.11
C GLN A 712 -0.14 9.87 8.57
N ALA A 713 0.15 8.79 9.29
CA ALA A 713 0.62 8.87 10.68
C ALA A 713 1.93 9.66 10.79
N LYS A 714 2.95 9.37 9.97
CA LYS A 714 4.24 10.09 9.96
C LYS A 714 4.07 11.59 9.67
N ILE A 715 3.19 11.94 8.74
CA ILE A 715 2.91 13.34 8.38
C ILE A 715 2.18 14.07 9.53
N THR A 716 1.12 13.48 10.09
CA THR A 716 0.38 14.01 11.25
C THR A 716 1.29 14.21 12.47
N GLN A 717 2.20 13.25 12.72
CA GLN A 717 3.18 13.30 13.81
C GLN A 717 4.13 14.50 13.70
N ALA A 718 4.67 14.73 12.51
CA ALA A 718 5.61 15.84 12.25
C ALA A 718 4.90 17.21 12.26
N PHE A 719 3.66 17.30 11.78
CA PHE A 719 2.86 18.51 11.90
C PHE A 719 2.51 18.83 13.36
N GLY A 720 2.10 17.82 14.14
CA GLY A 720 1.73 17.99 15.56
C GLY A 720 2.86 18.56 16.43
N GLN A 721 4.13 18.23 16.12
CA GLN A 721 5.31 18.79 16.80
C GLN A 721 5.53 20.29 16.54
N GLN A 722 5.00 20.82 15.44
CA GLN A 722 5.18 22.22 15.04
C GLN A 722 3.94 23.06 15.31
N ALA A 723 2.75 22.51 15.10
CA ALA A 723 1.50 23.27 15.00
C ALA A 723 1.15 24.10 16.24
N SER A 724 1.26 23.55 17.46
CA SER A 724 1.04 24.31 18.70
C SER A 724 2.05 25.44 18.90
N THR A 725 3.31 25.22 18.47
CA THR A 725 4.38 26.23 18.43
C THR A 725 4.22 27.21 17.26
N LEU A 726 3.27 26.98 16.35
CA LEU A 726 2.95 27.88 15.23
C LEU A 726 1.64 28.63 15.42
N ILE A 727 0.65 28.11 16.17
CA ILE A 727 -0.56 28.85 16.53
C ILE A 727 -0.33 30.06 17.47
N GLY A 728 0.67 30.23 18.35
CA GLY A 728 1.88 29.50 18.70
C GLY A 728 3.04 30.44 18.47
N ASN A 729 3.36 30.63 17.20
CA ASN A 729 4.00 31.80 16.61
C ASN A 729 3.01 32.53 15.67
N TYR A 730 1.68 32.41 15.93
CA TYR A 730 0.54 33.15 15.37
C TYR A 730 -0.63 33.56 16.36
N ALA A 731 -0.40 33.88 17.67
CA ALA A 731 -1.40 34.50 18.61
C ALA A 731 -0.96 35.58 19.68
N GLU A 732 0.18 36.28 19.55
CA GLU A 732 0.60 37.51 20.24
C GLU A 732 1.22 38.65 19.35
N GLU A 733 1.45 38.52 18.02
CA GLU A 733 1.96 39.60 17.10
C GLU A 733 1.03 40.76 17.04
N GLN A 734 -0.26 40.51 17.23
CA GLN A 734 -1.29 41.50 17.11
C GLN A 734 -1.99 41.69 18.46
N GLN A 735 -1.56 40.97 19.51
CA GLN A 735 -1.37 41.60 20.82
C GLN A 735 -0.24 42.66 20.76
N LYS A 736 0.85 42.41 20.01
CA LYS A 736 1.98 43.35 19.81
C LYS A 736 1.64 44.49 18.86
N LYS A 737 1.01 44.23 17.70
CA LYS A 737 0.41 45.24 16.82
C LYS A 737 -0.77 45.93 17.49
N ALA A 738 -1.58 45.28 18.34
CA ALA A 738 -2.51 46.04 19.18
C ALA A 738 -1.77 46.98 20.13
N ALA A 739 -0.70 46.53 20.79
CA ALA A 739 0.11 47.37 21.66
C ALA A 739 0.83 48.51 20.89
N ASP A 740 1.24 48.29 19.64
CA ASP A 740 1.88 49.28 18.77
C ASP A 740 0.85 50.25 18.16
N LEU A 741 -0.30 49.76 17.67
CA LEU A 741 -1.45 50.58 17.27
C LEU A 741 -1.97 51.42 18.45
N ARG A 742 -1.95 50.91 19.70
CA ARG A 742 -2.25 51.73 20.88
C ARG A 742 -1.17 52.79 21.17
N LYS A 743 0.11 52.55 20.86
CA LYS A 743 1.15 53.60 20.95
C LYS A 743 0.93 54.67 19.88
N GLU A 744 0.63 54.28 18.65
CA GLU A 744 0.31 55.18 17.55
C GLU A 744 -0.97 55.98 17.82
N ALA A 745 -2.01 55.33 18.36
CA ALA A 745 -3.25 55.98 18.78
C ALA A 745 -3.01 57.04 19.87
N ASN A 746 -2.12 56.75 20.83
CA ASN A 746 -1.71 57.70 21.89
C ASN A 746 -0.77 58.80 21.39
N ALA A 747 -0.20 58.66 20.18
CA ALA A 747 0.65 59.68 19.54
C ALA A 747 -0.10 60.51 18.48
N ALA A 748 -1.27 60.05 18.03
CA ALA A 748 -2.11 60.76 17.06
C ALA A 748 -2.74 62.02 17.67
N THR A 749 -2.55 63.16 17.00
CA THR A 749 -3.13 64.46 17.40
C THR A 749 -4.55 64.68 16.88
N ASP A 750 -5.04 63.82 15.97
CA ASP A 750 -6.43 63.80 15.51
C ASP A 750 -7.24 62.77 16.33
N PRO A 751 -8.29 63.20 17.08
CA PRO A 751 -9.13 62.30 17.87
C PRO A 751 -9.84 61.20 17.06
N ALA A 752 -10.13 61.41 15.77
CA ALA A 752 -10.74 60.39 14.93
C ALA A 752 -9.75 59.27 14.61
N VAL A 753 -8.50 59.62 14.29
CA VAL A 753 -7.41 58.66 14.04
C VAL A 753 -7.04 57.91 15.33
N ALA A 754 -6.95 58.61 16.46
CA ALA A 754 -6.70 58.00 17.77
C ALA A 754 -7.81 57.02 18.20
N LYS A 755 -9.06 57.23 17.77
CA LYS A 755 -10.15 56.29 18.01
C LYS A 755 -10.05 55.06 17.10
N GLU A 756 -9.90 55.26 15.79
CA GLU A 756 -9.81 54.18 14.79
C GLU A 756 -8.68 53.18 15.15
N LEU A 757 -7.49 53.68 15.48
CA LEU A 757 -6.35 52.85 15.87
C LEU A 757 -6.60 52.08 17.19
N ASN A 758 -7.36 52.64 18.14
CA ASN A 758 -7.76 51.95 19.38
C ASN A 758 -8.85 50.89 19.16
N ASP A 759 -9.80 51.15 18.25
CA ASP A 759 -10.84 50.19 17.88
C ASP A 759 -10.21 49.00 17.13
N GLN A 760 -9.28 49.26 16.20
CA GLN A 760 -8.46 48.23 15.55
C GLN A 760 -7.62 47.45 16.55
N ALA A 761 -6.91 48.11 17.47
CA ALA A 761 -6.13 47.44 18.52
C ALA A 761 -7.01 46.54 19.41
N SER A 762 -8.23 46.99 19.75
CA SER A 762 -9.15 46.21 20.59
C SER A 762 -9.77 45.02 19.84
N ALA A 763 -10.02 45.16 18.53
CA ALA A 763 -10.34 44.03 17.65
C ALA A 763 -9.14 43.06 17.47
N LEU A 764 -7.91 43.58 17.58
CA LEU A 764 -6.65 42.84 17.64
C LEU A 764 -6.27 42.34 19.06
N GLU A 765 -7.10 42.56 20.08
CA GLU A 765 -7.01 41.85 21.37
C GLU A 765 -8.10 40.78 21.49
N SER A 766 -9.37 41.16 21.36
CA SER A 766 -10.56 40.32 21.63
C SER A 766 -10.56 38.92 20.97
N ASN A 767 -10.14 38.83 19.70
CA ASN A 767 -10.17 37.57 18.96
C ASN A 767 -9.04 36.57 19.28
N TRP A 768 -7.87 36.96 19.84
CA TRP A 768 -6.77 36.03 20.19
C TRP A 768 -6.01 36.34 21.49
N GLY A 769 -6.60 37.12 22.40
CA GLY A 769 -6.20 37.06 23.81
C GLY A 769 -6.31 35.62 24.34
N PRO A 770 -5.96 35.35 25.62
CA PRO A 770 -6.01 34.01 26.19
C PRO A 770 -7.33 33.25 25.92
N ASP A 771 -8.46 33.94 26.02
CA ASP A 771 -9.82 33.42 25.78
C ASP A 771 -10.37 33.74 24.37
N GLY A 772 -9.51 34.19 23.45
CA GLY A 772 -9.91 34.79 22.18
C GLY A 772 -10.49 33.80 21.17
N LYS A 773 -11.67 34.11 20.62
CA LYS A 773 -12.48 33.25 19.73
C LYS A 773 -11.70 32.57 18.60
N MET A 774 -10.76 33.29 18.01
CA MET A 774 -10.03 32.89 16.82
C MET A 774 -8.69 32.19 17.16
N ARG A 775 -8.14 32.41 18.37
CA ARG A 775 -7.11 31.55 18.98
C ARG A 775 -7.69 30.18 19.31
N VAL A 776 -8.86 30.16 19.95
CA VAL A 776 -9.62 28.93 20.20
C VAL A 776 -9.93 28.23 18.88
N LEU A 777 -10.42 28.96 17.85
CA LEU A 777 -10.64 28.39 16.52
C LEU A 777 -9.35 27.86 15.88
N ALA A 778 -8.20 28.52 16.03
CA ALA A 778 -6.94 28.03 15.48
C ALA A 778 -6.46 26.72 16.15
N HIS A 779 -6.57 26.60 17.48
CA HIS A 779 -6.35 25.33 18.18
C HIS A 779 -7.39 24.27 17.73
N SER A 780 -8.66 24.64 17.54
CA SER A 780 -9.69 23.75 16.97
C SER A 780 -9.41 23.30 15.54
N VAL A 781 -8.85 24.16 14.69
CA VAL A 781 -8.43 23.83 13.31
C VAL A 781 -7.27 22.87 13.33
N VAL A 782 -6.27 23.06 14.20
CA VAL A 782 -5.14 22.11 14.33
C VAL A 782 -5.60 20.76 14.88
N GLY A 783 -6.48 20.74 15.90
CA GLY A 783 -7.14 19.50 16.33
C GLY A 783 -8.00 18.86 15.23
N GLY A 784 -8.63 19.68 14.39
CA GLY A 784 -9.38 19.25 13.19
C GLY A 784 -8.51 18.62 12.10
N LEU A 785 -7.28 19.11 11.94
CA LEU A 785 -6.31 18.61 10.97
C LEU A 785 -5.62 17.32 11.43
N THR A 786 -5.35 17.17 12.74
CA THR A 786 -4.71 15.97 13.30
C THR A 786 -5.70 14.88 13.75
N GLY A 787 -6.97 15.23 13.98
CA GLY A 787 -7.97 14.35 14.59
C GLY A 787 -9.41 14.47 14.06
N GLY A 788 -9.64 15.22 12.98
CA GLY A 788 -10.98 15.41 12.39
C GLY A 788 -11.95 16.18 13.30
N LEU A 789 -13.26 16.10 13.02
CA LEU A 789 -14.31 16.75 13.84
C LEU A 789 -14.18 16.41 15.34
N ALA A 790 -13.76 15.18 15.65
CA ALA A 790 -13.53 14.69 16.99
C ALA A 790 -12.31 15.34 17.68
N GLY A 791 -11.20 15.54 16.94
CA GLY A 791 -10.03 16.29 17.42
C GLY A 791 -10.29 17.80 17.54
N ALA A 792 -11.09 18.38 16.65
CA ALA A 792 -11.54 19.78 16.75
C ALA A 792 -12.41 20.00 18.00
N ALA A 793 -13.37 19.09 18.25
CA ALA A 793 -14.17 19.07 19.47
C ALA A 793 -13.30 18.84 20.72
N GLY A 794 -12.30 17.94 20.66
CA GLY A 794 -11.36 17.70 21.76
C GLY A 794 -10.53 18.93 22.12
N ALA A 795 -10.01 19.66 21.13
CA ALA A 795 -9.29 20.92 21.34
C ALA A 795 -10.20 22.04 21.91
N ALA A 796 -11.47 22.10 21.48
CA ALA A 796 -12.45 23.06 22.00
C ALA A 796 -13.03 22.68 23.38
N ALA A 797 -13.07 21.40 23.73
CA ALA A 797 -13.58 20.90 25.03
C ALA A 797 -12.50 20.84 26.11
N GLY A 798 -11.25 20.55 25.73
CA GLY A 798 -10.09 20.58 26.65
C GLY A 798 -9.86 21.95 27.30
N THR A 799 -10.31 23.03 26.66
CA THR A 799 -10.29 24.39 27.19
C THR A 799 -11.54 24.76 28.02
N LEU A 800 -12.56 23.90 28.10
CA LEU A 800 -13.89 24.27 28.65
C LEU A 800 -14.56 23.30 29.63
N THR A 801 -14.30 21.97 29.64
CA THR A 801 -15.20 21.00 30.32
C THR A 801 -14.54 19.97 31.26
N ALA A 802 -13.68 20.40 32.19
CA ALA A 802 -13.05 19.50 33.17
C ALA A 802 -13.95 18.96 34.33
N PRO A 803 -14.83 19.76 34.99
CA PRO A 803 -15.39 19.37 36.31
C PRO A 803 -16.30 18.14 36.36
N ASN A 804 -17.02 17.83 35.28
CA ASN A 804 -18.13 16.87 35.32
C ASN A 804 -17.70 15.39 35.38
N VAL A 805 -16.44 15.06 35.04
CA VAL A 805 -15.97 13.67 34.92
C VAL A 805 -15.65 13.03 36.27
N ALA A 806 -15.13 13.81 37.25
CA ALA A 806 -14.90 13.31 38.61
C ALA A 806 -16.20 12.84 39.27
N SER A 807 -17.29 13.61 39.12
CA SER A 807 -18.62 13.26 39.63
C SER A 807 -19.27 12.05 38.93
N ALA A 808 -18.75 11.60 37.79
CA ALA A 808 -19.23 10.40 37.11
C ALA A 808 -18.46 9.14 37.57
N LEU A 809 -17.16 9.25 37.81
CA LEU A 809 -16.31 8.14 38.27
C LEU A 809 -16.56 7.78 39.73
N ASP A 810 -16.76 8.77 40.60
CA ASP A 810 -17.12 8.58 42.01
C ASP A 810 -18.47 7.84 42.15
N LYS A 811 -19.48 8.27 41.37
CA LYS A 811 -20.79 7.60 41.29
C LYS A 811 -20.77 6.23 40.62
N ALA A 812 -19.68 5.86 39.95
CA ALA A 812 -19.48 4.55 39.34
C ALA A 812 -18.74 3.55 40.28
N GLY A 813 -18.28 3.99 41.46
CA GLY A 813 -17.69 3.11 42.47
C GLY A 813 -16.32 2.54 42.10
N VAL A 814 -15.52 3.26 41.31
CA VAL A 814 -14.16 2.84 40.91
C VAL A 814 -13.17 3.04 42.06
N ASP A 815 -12.33 2.04 42.32
CA ASP A 815 -11.35 2.05 43.42
C ASP A 815 -10.37 3.25 43.37
N SER A 816 -9.99 3.76 44.54
CA SER A 816 -9.24 5.02 44.67
C SER A 816 -7.80 4.98 44.13
N ASP A 817 -7.13 3.82 44.10
CA ASP A 817 -5.75 3.74 43.60
C ASP A 817 -5.71 3.46 42.10
N LEU A 818 -6.67 2.68 41.58
CA LEU A 818 -6.91 2.58 40.15
C LEU A 818 -7.38 3.93 39.57
N ALA A 819 -8.20 4.68 40.31
CA ALA A 819 -8.62 6.03 39.95
C ALA A 819 -7.44 7.01 39.91
N LYS A 820 -6.50 6.98 40.86
CA LYS A 820 -5.28 7.81 40.81
C LYS A 820 -4.40 7.49 39.59
N ALA A 821 -4.17 6.21 39.30
CA ALA A 821 -3.44 5.78 38.10
C ALA A 821 -4.11 6.24 36.79
N LEU A 822 -5.46 6.22 36.73
CA LEU A 822 -6.23 6.73 35.59
C LEU A 822 -6.39 8.26 35.59
N THR A 823 -6.16 8.95 36.72
CA THR A 823 -6.23 10.42 36.80
C THR A 823 -4.99 11.05 36.15
N GLY A 824 -3.82 10.41 36.24
CA GLY A 824 -2.65 10.73 35.39
C GLY A 824 -2.89 10.52 33.89
N LEU A 825 -4.00 9.85 33.52
CA LEU A 825 -4.46 9.62 32.14
C LEU A 825 -5.82 10.32 31.85
N SER A 826 -6.26 11.25 32.71
CA SER A 826 -7.62 11.80 32.61
C SER A 826 -7.82 12.82 31.49
N SER A 827 -6.78 13.52 31.04
CA SER A 827 -6.82 14.38 29.84
C SER A 827 -7.18 13.58 28.58
N THR A 828 -6.68 12.35 28.47
CA THR A 828 -7.12 11.39 27.44
C THR A 828 -8.58 10.96 27.59
N LEU A 829 -9.15 10.92 28.81
CA LEU A 829 -10.51 10.43 29.07
C LEU A 829 -11.60 11.45 28.71
N VAL A 830 -11.42 12.75 28.99
CA VAL A 830 -12.39 13.78 28.56
C VAL A 830 -12.40 13.91 27.04
N GLY A 831 -11.22 13.93 26.42
CA GLY A 831 -11.09 13.91 24.96
C GLY A 831 -11.67 12.64 24.32
N ALA A 832 -11.50 11.48 24.97
CA ALA A 832 -12.08 10.22 24.49
C ALA A 832 -13.60 10.15 24.62
N ALA A 833 -14.18 10.70 25.69
CA ALA A 833 -15.62 10.67 25.95
C ALA A 833 -16.45 11.46 24.93
N VAL A 834 -15.85 12.41 24.22
CA VAL A 834 -16.51 13.24 23.17
C VAL A 834 -15.91 13.01 21.78
N GLY A 835 -14.66 12.55 21.67
CA GLY A 835 -13.91 12.48 20.40
C GLY A 835 -12.87 11.36 20.28
N GLY A 836 -12.97 10.29 21.09
CA GLY A 836 -12.04 9.15 21.01
C GLY A 836 -10.56 9.51 21.22
N SER A 837 -9.66 8.63 20.76
CA SER A 837 -8.20 8.82 20.91
C SER A 837 -7.69 10.11 20.28
N ALA A 838 -8.31 10.57 19.20
CA ALA A 838 -8.01 11.84 18.53
C ALA A 838 -8.26 13.06 19.44
N GLY A 839 -9.38 13.09 20.17
CA GLY A 839 -9.68 14.16 21.12
C GLY A 839 -8.72 14.18 22.32
N GLY A 840 -8.30 13.00 22.79
CA GLY A 840 -7.35 12.86 23.90
C GLY A 840 -5.93 13.36 23.57
N ALA A 841 -5.48 13.20 22.32
CA ALA A 841 -4.17 13.66 21.87
C ALA A 841 -4.06 15.21 21.80
N ALA A 842 -5.18 15.92 21.61
CA ALA A 842 -5.19 17.38 21.60
C ALA A 842 -5.06 17.97 23.02
N ALA A 843 -5.80 17.43 23.99
CA ALA A 843 -5.90 17.97 25.35
C ALA A 843 -4.62 17.84 26.20
N PHE A 844 -3.67 16.99 25.80
CA PHE A 844 -2.41 16.79 26.52
C PHE A 844 -1.45 18.00 26.44
N ASN A 845 -1.58 18.87 25.44
CA ASN A 845 -0.56 19.88 25.11
C ASN A 845 -0.65 21.21 25.92
N GLU A 846 -1.64 21.41 26.80
CA GLU A 846 -2.14 22.77 27.13
C GLU A 846 -2.14 23.19 28.64
N VAL A 847 -1.75 22.35 29.62
CA VAL A 847 -2.14 22.53 31.06
C VAL A 847 -0.97 22.48 32.09
N ALA A 848 -0.78 23.50 32.97
CA ALA A 848 0.43 23.60 33.85
C ALA A 848 0.40 24.32 35.25
N ASN A 849 0.95 25.55 35.42
CA ASN A 849 1.87 25.93 36.54
C ASN A 849 1.43 26.94 37.66
N ASN A 850 2.29 27.06 38.73
CA ASN A 850 2.45 28.11 39.80
C ASN A 850 1.72 27.87 41.17
N PHE A 851 1.86 28.68 42.27
CA PHE A 851 1.28 28.43 43.66
C PHE A 851 1.09 29.69 44.60
N LEU A 852 0.38 29.60 45.77
CA LEU A 852 0.00 30.66 46.78
C LEU A 852 0.36 30.29 48.28
N ARG A 853 -0.07 31.01 49.35
CA ARG A 853 0.33 30.79 50.78
C ARG A 853 -0.77 30.90 51.87
N HIS A 854 -0.53 30.34 53.07
CA HIS A 854 -1.45 30.27 54.24
C HIS A 854 -2.01 31.64 54.66
N ALA A 855 -1.12 32.57 55.05
CA ALA A 855 -1.52 33.89 55.53
C ALA A 855 -2.20 34.72 54.42
N ASP A 856 -1.76 34.53 53.17
CA ASP A 856 -2.36 35.17 52.00
C ASP A 856 -3.74 34.60 51.67
N ALA A 857 -3.95 33.29 51.83
CA ALA A 857 -5.25 32.64 51.70
C ALA A 857 -6.23 33.09 52.80
N ALA A 858 -5.75 33.23 54.05
CA ALA A 858 -6.55 33.79 55.14
C ALA A 858 -6.88 35.28 54.94
N ALA A 859 -5.97 36.06 54.35
CA ALA A 859 -6.21 37.46 54.00
C ALA A 859 -7.17 37.60 52.81
N LEU A 860 -7.00 36.79 51.76
CA LEU A 860 -7.90 36.64 50.63
C LEU A 860 -9.31 36.29 51.13
N LYS A 861 -9.44 35.30 52.01
CA LYS A 861 -10.70 34.92 52.65
C LYS A 861 -11.35 36.10 53.36
N LYS A 862 -10.58 36.82 54.19
CA LYS A 862 -11.06 37.96 54.96
C LYS A 862 -11.43 39.17 54.09
N GLU A 863 -10.77 39.39 52.96
CA GLU A 863 -11.13 40.43 51.99
C GLU A 863 -12.39 40.06 51.19
N ILE A 864 -12.56 38.78 50.81
CA ILE A 864 -13.79 38.27 50.20
C ILE A 864 -14.97 38.34 51.18
N GLU A 865 -14.80 37.93 52.44
CA GLU A 865 -15.80 38.04 53.51
C GLU A 865 -16.15 39.51 53.85
N ALA A 866 -15.16 40.40 53.91
CA ALA A 866 -15.40 41.83 54.12
C ALA A 866 -16.07 42.51 52.92
N CYS A 867 -15.83 42.02 51.69
CA CYS A 867 -16.52 42.52 50.51
C CYS A 867 -17.97 42.01 50.44
N SER A 868 -18.22 40.74 50.77
CA SER A 868 -19.56 40.14 50.75
C SER A 868 -20.51 40.71 51.82
N THR A 869 -19.97 41.26 52.91
CA THR A 869 -20.73 41.87 54.02
C THR A 869 -21.01 43.38 53.87
N LYS A 870 -20.56 44.01 52.78
CA LYS A 870 -20.93 45.41 52.45
C LYS A 870 -22.44 45.55 52.23
N LYS A 871 -23.03 46.68 52.67
CA LYS A 871 -24.41 47.05 52.29
C LYS A 871 -24.47 47.34 50.78
N GLY A 872 -24.91 46.34 50.01
CA GLY A 872 -24.94 46.34 48.55
C GLY A 872 -24.38 45.06 47.92
N GLY A 873 -23.64 44.25 48.68
CA GLY A 873 -22.87 43.11 48.17
C GLY A 873 -21.51 43.51 47.62
N CYS A 874 -20.76 42.51 47.13
CA CYS A 874 -19.48 42.70 46.44
C CYS A 874 -19.73 42.68 44.93
N SER A 875 -19.15 43.61 44.17
CA SER A 875 -19.28 43.62 42.71
C SER A 875 -18.26 42.72 42.01
N ASP A 876 -18.61 42.20 40.83
CA ASP A 876 -17.79 41.31 40.01
C ASP A 876 -16.37 41.86 39.78
N GLY A 877 -16.26 43.17 39.52
CA GLY A 877 -15.00 43.87 39.34
C GLY A 877 -14.15 43.94 40.61
N GLU A 878 -14.76 44.06 41.80
CA GLU A 878 -14.05 43.97 43.07
C GLU A 878 -13.53 42.55 43.31
N VAL A 879 -14.37 41.51 43.11
CA VAL A 879 -13.96 40.10 43.24
C VAL A 879 -12.77 39.77 42.33
N VAL A 880 -12.83 40.18 41.06
CA VAL A 880 -11.73 39.99 40.10
C VAL A 880 -10.48 40.78 40.50
N SER A 881 -10.62 41.99 41.05
CA SER A 881 -9.47 42.79 41.51
C SER A 881 -8.76 42.14 42.70
N ILE A 882 -9.51 41.56 43.64
CA ILE A 882 -8.99 40.81 44.78
C ILE A 882 -8.26 39.56 44.27
N PHE A 883 -8.88 38.77 43.40
CA PHE A 883 -8.24 37.57 42.84
C PHE A 883 -7.00 37.87 41.99
N LYS A 884 -6.98 38.98 41.23
CA LYS A 884 -5.78 39.41 40.50
C LYS A 884 -4.64 39.77 41.46
N LYS A 885 -4.91 40.54 42.51
CA LYS A 885 -3.95 40.85 43.59
C LYS A 885 -3.39 39.56 44.21
N TYR A 886 -4.23 38.57 44.54
CA TYR A 886 -3.75 37.33 45.15
C TYR A 886 -3.08 36.35 44.16
N LYS A 887 -3.37 36.45 42.86
CA LYS A 887 -2.59 35.81 41.79
C LYS A 887 -1.20 36.42 41.65
N GLU A 888 -1.09 37.75 41.72
CA GLU A 888 0.20 38.45 41.69
C GLU A 888 1.02 38.16 42.96
N ILE A 889 0.39 38.07 44.13
CA ILE A 889 1.02 37.58 45.37
C ILE A 889 1.44 36.09 45.24
N SER A 890 0.68 35.25 44.54
CA SER A 890 1.10 33.88 44.16
C SER A 890 2.39 33.89 43.33
N ASP A 891 2.44 34.69 42.27
CA ASP A 891 3.61 34.77 41.40
C ASP A 891 4.82 35.44 42.11
N GLN A 892 4.60 36.30 43.10
CA GLN A 892 5.63 36.84 44.00
C GLN A 892 6.12 35.80 45.03
N ASN A 893 5.22 34.99 45.60
CA ASN A 893 5.56 33.95 46.57
C ASN A 893 6.45 32.86 45.96
N ILE A 894 6.28 32.60 44.67
CA ILE A 894 7.16 31.78 43.82
C ILE A 894 8.56 32.37 43.74
N ALA A 895 8.65 33.63 43.29
CA ALA A 895 9.93 34.33 43.19
C ALA A 895 10.65 34.42 44.55
N ALA A 896 9.90 34.56 45.66
CA ALA A 896 10.44 34.57 47.01
C ALA A 896 11.11 33.23 47.38
N VAL A 897 10.43 32.08 47.21
CA VAL A 897 11.04 30.76 47.47
C VAL A 897 12.26 30.55 46.57
N GLN A 898 12.13 30.80 45.26
CA GLN A 898 13.23 30.67 44.30
C GLN A 898 14.45 31.53 44.72
N SER A 899 14.23 32.77 45.16
CA SER A 899 15.31 33.65 45.61
C SER A 899 16.03 33.16 46.87
N CYS A 900 15.35 32.48 47.80
CA CYS A 900 16.01 31.85 48.94
C CYS A 900 16.74 30.54 48.58
N ILE A 901 16.25 29.76 47.61
CA ILE A 901 17.04 28.64 47.03
C ILE A 901 18.34 29.19 46.44
N ILE A 902 18.23 30.26 45.64
CA ILE A 902 19.36 30.97 45.06
C ILE A 902 20.28 31.53 46.15
N ALA A 903 19.78 32.11 47.24
CA ALA A 903 20.60 32.57 48.37
C ALA A 903 21.36 31.45 49.08
N GLY A 904 20.93 30.19 48.91
CA GLY A 904 21.40 29.04 49.67
C GLY A 904 20.77 28.93 51.06
N ASP A 905 19.81 29.80 51.38
CA ASP A 905 19.20 29.82 52.71
C ASP A 905 18.09 28.77 52.80
N ALA A 906 18.51 27.54 53.14
CA ALA A 906 17.62 26.43 53.34
C ALA A 906 16.62 26.63 54.50
N GLN A 907 16.93 27.46 55.50
CA GLN A 907 15.97 27.78 56.57
C GLN A 907 14.92 28.77 56.07
N CYS A 908 15.30 29.77 55.25
CA CYS A 908 14.35 30.59 54.53
C CYS A 908 13.46 29.74 53.61
N VAL A 909 14.03 28.86 52.77
CA VAL A 909 13.22 28.02 51.87
C VAL A 909 12.25 27.13 52.66
N GLN A 910 12.72 26.45 53.71
CA GLN A 910 11.88 25.58 54.52
C GLN A 910 10.74 26.35 55.22
N LYS A 911 11.00 27.58 55.68
CA LYS A 911 9.97 28.48 56.25
C LYS A 911 8.96 28.93 55.19
N ASN A 912 9.42 29.38 54.03
CA ASN A 912 8.51 29.84 52.98
C ASN A 912 7.66 28.68 52.39
N LEU A 913 8.09 27.41 52.59
CA LEU A 913 7.35 26.20 52.23
C LEU A 913 6.48 25.63 53.35
N SER A 914 6.79 25.87 54.63
CA SER A 914 5.83 25.60 55.72
C SER A 914 4.63 26.55 55.71
N ASP A 915 4.79 27.71 55.07
CA ASP A 915 3.79 28.78 55.02
C ASP A 915 2.84 28.64 53.81
N VAL A 916 2.76 27.46 53.17
CA VAL A 916 1.96 27.18 51.94
C VAL A 916 0.54 26.72 52.29
N ALA A 917 -0.49 27.47 51.89
CA ALA A 917 -1.88 27.13 52.18
C ALA A 917 -2.25 25.73 51.66
N SER A 918 -3.07 24.99 52.40
CA SER A 918 -3.78 23.85 51.83
C SER A 918 -4.80 24.29 50.77
N VAL A 919 -5.21 23.36 49.90
CA VAL A 919 -6.26 23.60 48.89
C VAL A 919 -7.55 24.11 49.52
N ASP A 920 -7.92 23.61 50.71
CA ASP A 920 -9.16 24.00 51.40
C ASP A 920 -9.09 25.38 52.09
N GLU A 921 -7.89 25.92 52.34
CA GLU A 921 -7.73 27.28 52.86
C GLU A 921 -7.77 28.34 51.76
N VAL A 922 -7.35 28.00 50.54
CA VAL A 922 -7.50 28.84 49.33
C VAL A 922 -8.96 28.87 48.85
N LYS A 923 -9.80 27.97 49.36
CA LYS A 923 -11.22 27.83 49.04
C LYS A 923 -12.09 28.75 49.92
N VAL A 924 -12.62 29.81 49.31
CA VAL A 924 -13.14 31.00 49.98
C VAL A 924 -14.37 31.63 49.30
N LEU A 925 -14.73 31.22 48.08
CA LEU A 925 -15.76 31.91 47.28
C LEU A 925 -17.18 31.32 47.49
N PRO A 926 -18.21 32.18 47.57
CA PRO A 926 -19.60 31.74 47.41
C PRO A 926 -19.90 31.39 45.94
N PHE A 927 -21.02 30.68 45.72
CA PHE A 927 -21.46 30.22 44.40
C PHE A 927 -21.43 31.31 43.31
N GLY A 928 -20.63 31.10 42.27
CA GLY A 928 -20.57 31.95 41.07
C GLY A 928 -19.19 32.01 40.41
N TYR A 929 -18.11 31.95 41.19
CA TYR A 929 -16.77 32.38 40.75
C TYR A 929 -15.69 31.28 40.65
N ALA A 930 -16.08 30.00 40.70
CA ALA A 930 -15.18 28.85 40.88
C ALA A 930 -13.92 28.82 39.99
N LYS A 931 -13.99 29.25 38.71
CA LYS A 931 -12.80 29.25 37.81
C LYS A 931 -11.63 30.11 38.31
N LEU A 932 -11.89 31.19 39.05
CA LEU A 932 -10.85 32.02 39.67
C LEU A 932 -10.25 31.32 40.90
N GLU A 933 -11.06 30.56 41.62
CA GLU A 933 -10.68 29.69 42.74
C GLU A 933 -9.79 28.54 42.27
N ASP A 934 -10.24 27.80 41.25
CA ASP A 934 -9.50 26.71 40.59
C ASP A 934 -8.12 27.17 40.08
N THR A 935 -8.03 28.43 39.63
CA THR A 935 -6.76 29.04 39.20
C THR A 935 -5.76 29.19 40.35
N LEU A 936 -6.22 29.42 41.59
CA LEU A 936 -5.33 29.45 42.76
C LEU A 936 -5.18 28.07 43.40
N ILE A 937 -6.20 27.21 43.37
CA ILE A 937 -6.23 25.84 43.92
C ILE A 937 -5.38 24.85 43.11
N GLY A 938 -5.56 24.79 41.79
CA GLY A 938 -4.77 23.92 40.92
C GLY A 938 -3.29 24.32 40.94
N ARG A 939 -3.04 25.63 41.07
CA ARG A 939 -1.74 26.18 41.42
C ARG A 939 -1.23 25.62 42.75
N GLN A 940 -1.99 25.78 43.84
CA GLN A 940 -1.64 25.26 45.18
C GLN A 940 -1.25 23.77 45.17
N SER A 941 -2.02 22.98 44.42
CA SER A 941 -1.85 21.52 44.33
C SER A 941 -0.50 21.10 43.74
N ASN A 942 0.10 21.89 42.83
CA ASN A 942 1.43 21.58 42.26
C ASN A 942 2.51 21.52 43.35
N VAL A 943 2.57 22.51 44.24
CA VAL A 943 3.62 22.58 45.27
C VAL A 943 3.36 21.61 46.42
N ILE A 944 2.09 21.34 46.76
CA ILE A 944 1.73 20.32 47.74
C ILE A 944 2.05 18.91 47.23
N SER A 945 1.77 18.61 45.95
CA SER A 945 1.92 17.27 45.38
C SER A 945 3.35 16.93 44.96
N TYR A 946 4.12 17.92 44.48
CA TYR A 946 5.48 17.69 43.95
C TYR A 946 6.60 18.32 44.80
N GLY A 947 6.28 19.08 45.86
CA GLY A 947 7.25 19.58 46.84
C GLY A 947 8.28 20.60 46.31
N SER A 948 8.09 21.14 45.10
CA SER A 948 8.99 22.11 44.48
C SER A 948 8.23 23.24 43.78
N VAL A 949 8.69 24.46 44.01
CA VAL A 949 8.17 25.71 43.43
C VAL A 949 8.59 25.90 41.96
N MET A 950 9.64 25.19 41.52
CA MET A 950 10.13 25.31 40.14
C MET A 950 9.55 24.24 39.19
N GLY A 951 8.90 23.18 39.70
CA GLY A 951 8.22 22.14 38.91
C GLY A 951 9.17 21.23 38.13
N ASN A 952 9.41 20.00 38.62
CA ASN A 952 10.37 19.02 38.06
C ASN A 952 11.82 19.52 37.86
N ALA A 953 12.15 20.73 38.33
CA ALA A 953 13.49 21.32 38.30
C ALA A 953 14.30 21.07 39.60
N SER A 954 13.71 20.40 40.60
CA SER A 954 14.47 19.57 41.54
C SER A 954 14.35 18.12 41.08
N LEU A 955 15.49 17.45 40.86
CA LEU A 955 15.52 16.10 40.26
C LEU A 955 15.95 14.99 41.23
N PHE A 956 16.62 15.34 42.33
CA PHE A 956 16.76 14.51 43.53
C PHE A 956 16.88 15.40 44.77
N GLY A 957 15.75 15.70 45.41
CA GLY A 957 15.68 16.48 46.66
C GLY A 957 14.58 17.54 46.64
N THR A 958 14.20 17.97 47.84
CA THR A 958 13.34 19.13 48.08
C THR A 958 14.05 20.45 47.73
N ASP A 959 13.30 21.52 47.50
CA ASP A 959 13.84 22.88 47.34
C ASP A 959 14.77 23.28 48.51
N VAL A 960 14.49 22.77 49.72
CA VAL A 960 15.29 22.96 50.95
C VAL A 960 16.69 22.34 50.82
N GLU A 961 16.79 21.16 50.21
CA GLU A 961 18.07 20.47 50.00
C GLU A 961 18.88 21.14 48.88
N GLN A 962 18.20 21.54 47.80
CA GLN A 962 18.80 22.33 46.72
C GLN A 962 19.44 23.63 47.26
N ALA A 963 18.79 24.30 48.21
CA ALA A 963 19.35 25.46 48.90
C ALA A 963 20.61 25.13 49.74
N ARG A 964 20.67 24.00 50.45
CA ARG A 964 21.86 23.61 51.23
C ARG A 964 23.08 23.38 50.34
N GLU A 965 22.89 22.73 49.19
CA GLU A 965 23.96 22.56 48.21
C GLU A 965 24.42 23.90 47.62
N VAL A 966 23.49 24.83 47.41
CA VAL A 966 23.81 26.19 46.96
C VAL A 966 24.61 26.98 48.01
N ALA A 967 24.32 26.84 49.32
CA ALA A 967 25.13 27.46 50.37
C ALA A 967 26.58 26.96 50.36
N ILE A 968 26.79 25.66 50.12
CA ILE A 968 28.12 25.06 49.97
C ILE A 968 28.79 25.62 48.71
N PHE A 969 28.12 25.60 47.56
CA PHE A 969 28.65 26.16 46.32
C PHE A 969 29.04 27.64 46.47
N ARG A 970 28.22 28.46 47.14
CA ARG A 970 28.51 29.86 47.46
C ARG A 970 29.76 30.01 48.32
N LYS A 971 29.84 29.28 49.42
CA LYS A 971 30.99 29.31 50.35
C LYS A 971 32.30 28.99 49.63
N ASP A 972 32.27 28.00 48.75
CA ASP A 972 33.46 27.47 48.09
C ASP A 972 33.85 28.25 46.81
N ASN A 973 32.92 28.96 46.16
CA ASN A 973 33.13 29.58 44.83
C ASN A 973 32.89 31.11 44.75
N CYS A 974 32.32 31.76 45.78
CA CYS A 974 32.04 33.20 45.76
C CYS A 974 33.03 34.08 46.53
N GLY A 975 34.17 33.54 46.98
CA GLY A 975 35.20 34.31 47.70
C GLY A 975 35.66 35.55 46.92
N GLY A 976 35.40 36.74 47.46
CA GLY A 976 35.75 38.02 46.83
C GLY A 976 34.74 38.56 45.80
N LEU A 977 33.62 37.88 45.54
CA LEU A 977 32.53 38.41 44.71
C LEU A 977 31.55 39.25 45.54
N THR A 978 30.93 40.25 44.91
CA THR A 978 29.77 40.94 45.50
C THR A 978 28.56 40.02 45.52
N VAL A 979 27.62 40.24 46.45
CA VAL A 979 26.45 39.36 46.63
C VAL A 979 25.68 39.18 45.32
N ALA A 980 25.33 40.26 44.62
CA ALA A 980 24.61 40.17 43.34
C ALA A 980 25.39 39.41 42.23
N ALA A 981 26.72 39.51 42.21
CA ALA A 981 27.56 38.75 41.27
C ALA A 981 27.64 37.25 41.64
N CYS A 982 27.69 36.95 42.94
CA CYS A 982 27.54 35.59 43.45
C CYS A 982 26.14 35.03 43.14
N ASP A 983 25.06 35.78 43.35
CA ASP A 983 23.70 35.37 43.02
C ASP A 983 23.50 35.14 41.52
N GLY A 984 24.20 35.90 40.68
CA GLY A 984 24.29 35.66 39.24
C GLY A 984 24.99 34.33 38.95
N LEU A 985 26.21 34.15 39.47
CA LEU A 985 26.99 32.92 39.34
C LEU A 985 26.25 31.67 39.87
N VAL A 986 25.39 31.85 40.88
CA VAL A 986 24.60 30.80 41.51
C VAL A 986 23.32 30.49 40.74
N ARG A 987 22.60 31.49 40.23
CA ARG A 987 21.51 31.26 39.26
C ARG A 987 22.05 30.54 38.03
N ASP A 988 23.16 31.04 37.49
CA ASP A 988 23.90 30.37 36.43
C ASP A 988 24.24 28.94 36.86
N ALA A 989 24.82 28.69 38.03
CA ALA A 989 25.20 27.35 38.47
C ALA A 989 24.03 26.39 38.72
N ILE A 990 22.88 26.85 39.23
CA ILE A 990 21.65 26.05 39.38
C ILE A 990 21.12 25.66 37.99
N ASN A 991 21.03 26.63 37.08
CA ASN A 991 20.66 26.39 35.68
C ASN A 991 21.70 25.49 34.97
N TYR A 992 22.99 25.65 35.29
CA TYR A 992 24.08 24.80 34.81
C TYR A 992 24.05 23.41 35.44
N ARG A 993 23.33 23.22 36.56
CA ARG A 993 23.11 21.91 37.19
C ARG A 993 21.93 21.18 36.57
N LEU A 994 20.86 21.90 36.22
CA LEU A 994 19.81 21.41 35.32
C LEU A 994 20.39 21.00 33.96
N LEU A 995 21.21 21.86 33.35
CA LEU A 995 21.97 21.52 32.14
C LEU A 995 22.95 20.36 32.38
N ARG A 996 23.63 20.26 33.53
CA ARG A 996 24.51 19.12 33.84
C ARG A 996 23.77 17.80 34.07
N MET A 997 22.53 17.81 34.56
CA MET A 997 21.70 16.60 34.64
C MET A 997 21.06 16.25 33.28
N ALA A 998 20.70 17.24 32.46
CA ALA A 998 20.35 17.04 31.06
C ALA A 998 21.53 16.47 30.24
N THR A 999 22.78 16.65 30.69
CA THR A 999 23.99 15.98 30.18
C THR A 999 24.43 14.75 31.01
N TRP A 1000 23.54 14.15 31.81
CA TRP A 1000 23.79 12.92 32.59
C TRP A 1000 22.67 11.87 32.51
N THR A 1001 21.42 12.23 32.20
CA THR A 1001 20.43 11.27 31.64
C THR A 1001 20.79 10.95 30.18
N ALA A 1002 21.35 11.94 29.51
CA ALA A 1002 22.36 11.77 28.49
C ALA A 1002 23.69 11.26 29.10
N ALA A 1003 23.69 10.09 29.76
CA ALA A 1003 24.88 9.24 29.98
C ALA A 1003 24.51 7.73 29.99
N ALA A 1004 25.37 6.90 29.39
CA ALA A 1004 25.16 5.47 29.08
C ALA A 1004 23.95 5.19 28.15
N ALA A 1005 24.15 4.90 26.87
CA ALA A 1005 24.69 3.58 26.51
C ALA A 1005 25.46 3.56 25.17
N ALA A 1006 26.69 4.07 25.17
CA ALA A 1006 27.78 3.32 24.53
C ALA A 1006 28.42 2.41 25.59
N THR A 1007 28.91 1.23 25.19
CA THR A 1007 29.57 0.29 26.10
C THR A 1007 30.86 0.86 26.69
N PRO A 1008 31.26 0.43 27.90
CA PRO A 1008 32.28 1.08 28.73
C PRO A 1008 33.70 0.54 28.42
N VAL A 1009 34.80 0.90 29.10
CA VAL A 1009 35.08 1.70 30.32
C VAL A 1009 36.43 2.42 30.03
N LEU A 1010 36.79 3.66 30.42
CA LEU A 1010 36.85 4.37 31.71
C LEU A 1010 36.82 5.89 31.41
N ALA A 1011 36.38 6.82 32.26
CA ALA A 1011 36.51 6.93 33.72
C ALA A 1011 37.97 7.19 34.21
N GLY A 1012 38.75 7.94 33.42
CA GLY A 1012 40.00 8.59 33.87
C GLY A 1012 39.84 10.10 34.06
N GLU A 1013 40.43 10.65 35.13
CA GLU A 1013 40.80 12.06 35.34
C GLU A 1013 39.76 13.20 35.27
N ALA A 1014 38.50 12.97 34.86
CA ALA A 1014 37.41 13.97 34.93
C ALA A 1014 36.93 14.30 36.37
N ARG A 1015 37.85 14.28 37.34
CA ARG A 1015 37.66 14.53 38.78
C ARG A 1015 38.05 15.96 39.20
N LYS A 1016 38.32 16.85 38.23
CA LYS A 1016 38.83 18.22 38.45
C LYS A 1016 37.89 19.28 37.87
N LEU A 1017 37.38 20.07 38.80
CA LEU A 1017 36.37 21.13 38.73
C LEU A 1017 36.80 22.42 37.97
N ILE A 1018 35.78 23.25 37.63
CA ILE A 1018 35.76 24.74 37.55
C ILE A 1018 36.24 25.49 36.27
N ALA A 1019 35.40 26.48 35.87
CA ALA A 1019 35.62 27.68 35.01
C ALA A 1019 35.93 27.52 33.49
N SER A 1020 35.65 28.46 32.54
CA SER A 1020 34.72 29.63 32.38
C SER A 1020 34.88 30.23 30.94
N LYS A 1021 34.27 31.32 30.37
CA LYS A 1021 33.36 32.41 30.83
C LYS A 1021 32.73 33.24 29.64
N GLY A 1022 31.40 33.18 29.41
CA GLY A 1022 30.62 34.18 28.60
C GLY A 1022 30.64 34.06 27.05
N LYS A 1023 29.72 34.70 26.28
CA LYS A 1023 28.57 35.60 26.60
C LYS A 1023 27.44 35.55 25.53
N GLN A 1024 26.25 36.07 25.88
CA GLN A 1024 24.94 36.13 25.14
C GLN A 1024 24.68 37.54 24.51
N PRO A 1025 23.49 37.97 23.95
CA PRO A 1025 22.08 37.44 23.89
C PRO A 1025 21.44 37.46 22.45
N THR A 1026 20.13 37.51 22.10
CA THR A 1026 18.83 37.91 22.76
C THR A 1026 17.58 37.23 22.11
N VAL A 1027 16.36 37.80 22.26
CA VAL A 1027 14.98 37.33 21.89
C VAL A 1027 14.20 38.59 21.35
N ILE A 1028 12.98 38.66 20.74
CA ILE A 1028 11.62 38.08 20.93
C ILE A 1028 10.81 38.13 19.60
N PRO A 1029 9.94 37.14 19.25
CA PRO A 1029 9.22 37.06 17.96
C PRO A 1029 7.82 37.72 17.93
N ASP A 1030 6.74 36.92 17.96
CA ASP A 1030 5.29 37.20 17.85
C ASP A 1030 4.71 37.17 16.36
N ARG A 1031 3.53 36.67 15.88
CA ARG A 1031 2.34 35.84 16.35
C ARG A 1031 0.79 36.25 16.01
N ASP A 1032 0.03 36.50 14.87
CA ASP A 1032 -1.53 36.70 14.93
C ASP A 1032 -2.51 36.88 13.67
N ARG A 1033 -3.82 36.50 13.82
CA ARG A 1033 -5.21 36.94 13.29
C ARG A 1033 -5.99 36.35 12.02
N TYR A 1034 -7.26 35.88 12.22
CA TYR A 1034 -8.24 35.18 11.31
C TYR A 1034 -9.72 35.71 11.36
N THR A 1035 -10.55 35.41 10.34
CA THR A 1035 -12.01 34.99 10.37
C THR A 1035 -12.38 34.20 9.09
N ALA A 1036 -13.59 33.60 8.97
CA ALA A 1036 -13.91 32.58 7.95
C ALA A 1036 -15.28 32.75 7.25
N ASP A 1037 -15.44 32.24 6.01
CA ASP A 1037 -16.65 31.53 5.52
C ASP A 1037 -16.50 30.85 4.12
N GLN A 1038 -17.47 29.98 3.78
CA GLN A 1038 -17.88 29.49 2.43
C GLN A 1038 -17.03 28.48 1.60
N ASP A 1039 -17.68 27.96 0.54
CA ASP A 1039 -17.52 26.63 -0.08
C ASP A 1039 -16.49 26.48 -1.21
N LEU A 1040 -16.22 25.21 -1.55
CA LEU A 1040 -15.48 24.77 -2.75
C LEU A 1040 -16.20 25.18 -4.05
N PRO A 1041 -15.51 25.93 -4.91
CA PRO A 1041 -15.23 25.35 -6.24
C PRO A 1041 -13.82 25.67 -6.77
N ASN A 1042 -13.20 24.67 -7.43
CA ASN A 1042 -12.53 24.76 -8.74
C ASN A 1042 -11.49 23.64 -8.93
N VAL A 1043 -11.69 22.84 -9.97
CA VAL A 1043 -10.79 21.73 -10.38
C VAL A 1043 -9.80 22.20 -11.49
N TYR A 1044 -9.86 23.47 -11.89
CA TYR A 1044 -9.09 24.02 -13.02
C TYR A 1044 -8.26 25.27 -12.73
N ASP A 1045 -8.29 25.83 -11.51
CA ASP A 1045 -7.51 27.03 -11.16
C ASP A 1045 -6.21 26.72 -10.41
N LYS A 1046 -5.17 26.45 -11.20
CA LYS A 1046 -3.82 26.97 -10.90
C LYS A 1046 -3.32 27.75 -12.10
N GLN A 1047 -3.60 29.04 -12.09
CA GLN A 1047 -2.91 30.00 -12.95
C GLN A 1047 -1.40 29.94 -12.71
N LEU A 1048 -0.63 29.97 -13.80
CA LEU A 1048 0.83 29.92 -13.79
C LEU A 1048 1.36 31.35 -13.89
N ASP A 1049 2.13 31.80 -12.90
CA ASP A 1049 2.82 33.09 -12.94
C ASP A 1049 4.23 32.93 -13.50
N LEU A 1050 4.51 33.59 -14.63
CA LEU A 1050 5.84 33.63 -15.24
C LEU A 1050 6.44 35.03 -15.10
N PRO A 1051 7.72 35.16 -14.66
CA PRO A 1051 8.36 36.46 -14.45
C PRO A 1051 8.26 37.40 -15.66
N GLY A 1052 7.91 38.66 -15.42
CA GLY A 1052 7.80 39.67 -16.47
C GLY A 1052 6.51 39.62 -17.31
N LEU A 1053 5.55 38.75 -16.97
CA LEU A 1053 4.16 38.97 -17.33
C LEU A 1053 3.49 39.96 -16.36
N ASP A 1054 2.54 40.73 -16.90
CA ASP A 1054 1.71 41.72 -16.19
C ASP A 1054 0.41 41.13 -15.61
N ARG A 1055 0.25 39.82 -15.76
CA ARG A 1055 -0.86 38.98 -15.30
C ARG A 1055 -0.41 37.52 -15.36
N PRO A 1056 -1.13 36.58 -14.71
CA PRO A 1056 -0.88 35.17 -14.90
C PRO A 1056 -1.03 34.73 -16.37
N VAL A 1057 -0.40 33.60 -16.71
CA VAL A 1057 -0.53 32.92 -18.01
C VAL A 1057 -1.99 32.56 -18.26
N ARG A 1058 -2.47 32.81 -19.49
CA ARG A 1058 -3.83 32.42 -19.89
C ARG A 1058 -4.00 30.90 -19.80
N LEU A 1059 -5.13 30.48 -19.22
CA LEU A 1059 -5.54 29.08 -19.21
C LEU A 1059 -5.71 28.56 -20.66
N VAL A 1060 -5.55 27.24 -20.82
CA VAL A 1060 -5.71 26.56 -22.11
C VAL A 1060 -7.14 26.73 -22.62
N ASN A 1061 -7.31 27.15 -23.88
CA ASN A 1061 -8.62 27.28 -24.49
C ASN A 1061 -9.15 25.90 -24.89
N THR A 1062 -10.29 25.49 -24.33
CA THR A 1062 -10.93 24.18 -24.56
C THR A 1062 -11.40 23.97 -26.00
N ASP A 1063 -11.85 25.02 -26.67
CA ASP A 1063 -12.35 24.98 -28.05
C ASP A 1063 -11.20 24.80 -29.05
N PHE A 1064 -9.99 25.12 -28.60
CA PHE A 1064 -8.74 25.09 -29.36
C PHE A 1064 -7.64 24.40 -28.56
N ALA A 1065 -7.91 23.16 -28.15
CA ALA A 1065 -7.04 22.35 -27.31
C ALA A 1065 -5.65 22.06 -27.92
N PRO A 1066 -4.60 21.90 -27.09
CA PRO A 1066 -3.22 21.59 -27.51
C PRO A 1066 -3.10 20.20 -28.17
N ASN A 1067 -2.04 20.00 -28.96
CA ASN A 1067 -1.74 18.70 -29.59
C ASN A 1067 -1.65 17.58 -28.55
N LYS A 1068 -2.54 16.58 -28.67
CA LYS A 1068 -2.71 15.49 -27.69
C LYS A 1068 -1.51 14.54 -27.61
N GLY A 1069 -0.75 14.39 -28.71
CA GLY A 1069 0.45 13.55 -28.76
C GLY A 1069 1.60 14.17 -27.96
N ALA A 1070 1.91 15.44 -28.24
CA ALA A 1070 2.88 16.21 -27.46
C ALA A 1070 2.47 16.32 -25.99
N LEU A 1071 1.18 16.56 -25.70
CA LEU A 1071 0.67 16.63 -24.32
C LEU A 1071 0.89 15.32 -23.55
N ALA A 1072 0.56 14.17 -24.15
CA ALA A 1072 0.76 12.86 -23.51
C ALA A 1072 2.26 12.54 -23.32
N ALA A 1073 3.11 12.92 -24.28
CA ALA A 1073 4.56 12.73 -24.16
C ALA A 1073 5.19 13.65 -23.10
N MET A 1074 4.72 14.88 -22.95
CA MET A 1074 5.21 15.83 -21.95
C MET A 1074 5.02 15.31 -20.51
N TYR A 1075 3.93 14.58 -20.25
CA TYR A 1075 3.68 13.89 -18.97
C TYR A 1075 4.33 12.51 -18.85
N SER A 1076 5.04 12.02 -19.87
CA SER A 1076 5.67 10.69 -19.82
C SER A 1076 6.86 10.67 -18.86
N ASP A 1077 7.08 9.52 -18.21
CA ASP A 1077 8.28 9.29 -17.39
C ASP A 1077 9.59 9.36 -18.18
N GLN A 1078 9.56 9.33 -19.51
CA GLN A 1078 10.74 9.57 -20.33
C GLN A 1078 11.07 11.07 -20.37
N ILE A 1079 10.13 11.92 -20.79
CA ILE A 1079 10.36 13.38 -20.84
C ILE A 1079 10.60 13.93 -19.44
N ARG A 1080 9.85 13.48 -18.43
CA ARG A 1080 10.01 13.91 -17.04
C ARG A 1080 11.38 13.60 -16.43
N LYS A 1081 12.07 12.54 -16.89
CA LYS A 1081 13.45 12.19 -16.50
C LYS A 1081 14.52 12.90 -17.35
N MET A 1082 14.14 13.43 -18.50
CA MET A 1082 15.01 14.22 -19.37
C MET A 1082 15.01 15.70 -18.94
N SER A 1083 13.87 16.20 -18.42
CA SER A 1083 13.76 17.49 -17.75
C SER A 1083 14.06 17.43 -16.24
N ASP A 1084 14.99 16.57 -15.81
CA ASP A 1084 15.38 16.43 -14.40
C ASP A 1084 16.88 16.73 -14.23
N THR A 1085 17.18 17.91 -13.71
CA THR A 1085 18.54 18.43 -13.53
C THR A 1085 19.33 17.74 -12.41
N SER A 1086 18.73 16.79 -11.67
CA SER A 1086 19.44 15.95 -10.69
C SER A 1086 20.18 14.76 -11.33
N ASN A 1087 19.95 14.48 -12.62
CA ASN A 1087 20.53 13.34 -13.32
C ASN A 1087 21.86 13.69 -14.01
N ALA A 1088 22.85 12.78 -13.94
CA ALA A 1088 24.25 13.09 -14.27
C ALA A 1088 24.57 13.29 -15.77
N ASN A 1089 23.60 13.10 -16.65
CA ASN A 1089 23.69 13.43 -18.07
C ASN A 1089 22.76 14.62 -18.36
N CYS A 1090 23.33 15.81 -18.54
CA CYS A 1090 22.56 16.99 -18.91
C CYS A 1090 22.01 16.83 -20.34
N VAL A 1091 20.69 16.70 -20.47
CA VAL A 1091 20.00 16.58 -21.76
C VAL A 1091 19.71 17.97 -22.30
N ASP A 1092 20.18 18.28 -23.51
CA ASP A 1092 19.83 19.52 -24.21
C ASP A 1092 18.30 19.58 -24.45
N CYS A 1093 17.68 20.71 -24.14
CA CYS A 1093 16.26 20.98 -24.39
C CYS A 1093 15.84 20.71 -25.86
N SER A 1094 16.79 20.75 -26.80
CA SER A 1094 16.64 20.33 -28.20
C SER A 1094 16.22 18.86 -28.35
N GLU A 1095 16.73 17.93 -27.53
CA GLU A 1095 16.29 16.53 -27.54
C GLU A 1095 14.84 16.39 -27.04
N ILE A 1096 14.47 17.17 -26.02
CA ILE A 1096 13.12 17.20 -25.47
C ILE A 1096 12.15 17.76 -26.53
N ALA A 1097 12.50 18.86 -27.17
CA ALA A 1097 11.73 19.46 -28.26
C ALA A 1097 11.56 18.50 -29.45
N GLN A 1098 12.61 17.77 -29.84
CA GLN A 1098 12.50 16.76 -30.90
C GLN A 1098 11.58 15.60 -30.51
N LYS A 1099 11.68 15.06 -29.28
CA LYS A 1099 10.79 13.97 -28.83
C LYS A 1099 9.33 14.41 -28.73
N LEU A 1100 9.06 15.66 -28.36
CA LEU A 1100 7.70 16.22 -28.35
C LEU A 1100 7.16 16.43 -29.77
N PHE A 1101 8.01 16.84 -30.73
CA PHE A 1101 7.67 16.90 -32.15
C PHE A 1101 7.38 15.52 -32.76
N ASP A 1102 8.19 14.51 -32.44
CA ASP A 1102 8.01 13.12 -32.88
C ASP A 1102 6.71 12.53 -32.30
N ALA A 1103 6.40 12.82 -31.03
CA ALA A 1103 5.15 12.42 -30.38
C ALA A 1103 3.91 13.12 -30.96
N ALA A 1104 4.07 14.34 -31.46
CA ALA A 1104 3.06 15.04 -32.28
C ALA A 1104 2.99 14.53 -33.73
N LYS A 1105 3.72 13.45 -34.08
CA LYS A 1105 3.80 12.86 -35.43
C LYS A 1105 4.32 13.83 -36.49
N GLY A 1106 5.12 14.82 -36.08
CA GLY A 1106 5.63 15.87 -36.95
C GLY A 1106 4.66 17.01 -37.25
N GLU A 1107 3.49 17.05 -36.62
CA GLU A 1107 2.62 18.23 -36.64
C GLU A 1107 3.19 19.32 -35.72
N GLY A 1108 3.20 20.58 -36.17
CA GLY A 1108 3.80 21.70 -35.44
C GLY A 1108 5.21 22.05 -35.92
N LYS A 1109 6.03 22.68 -35.06
CA LYS A 1109 7.43 23.07 -35.31
C LYS A 1109 8.24 23.13 -34.01
N ILE A 1110 9.54 22.89 -34.10
CA ILE A 1110 10.50 23.32 -33.07
C ILE A 1110 10.78 24.81 -33.27
N ILE A 1111 10.77 25.56 -32.17
CA ILE A 1111 11.11 26.99 -32.13
C ILE A 1111 12.42 27.13 -31.37
N GLU A 1112 13.40 27.78 -32.00
CA GLU A 1112 14.67 28.15 -31.38
C GLU A 1112 14.65 29.63 -30.98
N VAL A 1113 15.01 29.95 -29.74
CA VAL A 1113 15.26 31.32 -29.30
C VAL A 1113 16.75 31.55 -29.08
N ARG A 1114 17.25 32.68 -29.57
CA ARG A 1114 18.65 33.12 -29.40
C ARG A 1114 18.71 34.57 -28.89
N PRO A 1115 19.69 34.89 -28.03
CA PRO A 1115 19.93 36.24 -27.56
C PRO A 1115 20.55 37.11 -28.67
N SER A 1116 20.39 38.43 -28.57
CA SER A 1116 21.01 39.37 -29.55
C SER A 1116 22.52 39.54 -29.36
N ARG A 1117 23.07 39.04 -28.24
CA ARG A 1117 24.50 38.87 -27.96
C ARG A 1117 24.72 37.41 -27.55
N SER A 1118 25.70 36.73 -28.14
CA SER A 1118 25.88 35.29 -27.92
C SER A 1118 26.25 34.98 -26.46
N GLY A 1119 25.60 33.99 -25.84
CA GLY A 1119 25.82 33.61 -24.44
C GLY A 1119 25.16 34.54 -23.40
N ASP A 1120 24.19 35.36 -23.81
CA ASP A 1120 23.48 36.36 -23.00
C ASP A 1120 21.95 36.08 -23.00
N LEU A 1121 21.57 34.80 -22.91
CA LEU A 1121 20.17 34.35 -22.81
C LEU A 1121 19.83 33.87 -21.40
N ASN A 1122 18.72 34.39 -20.89
CA ASN A 1122 18.11 34.00 -19.63
C ASN A 1122 16.85 33.17 -19.91
N LEU A 1123 16.66 32.08 -19.18
CA LEU A 1123 15.50 31.18 -19.24
C LEU A 1123 14.90 31.02 -17.84
N TYR A 1124 13.62 30.67 -17.71
CA TYR A 1124 12.97 30.46 -16.41
C TYR A 1124 12.64 29.00 -16.16
N GLU A 1125 13.66 28.22 -15.83
CA GLU A 1125 13.57 26.76 -15.72
C GLU A 1125 13.51 26.33 -14.25
N HIS A 1126 12.66 25.35 -13.96
CA HIS A 1126 12.47 24.76 -12.63
C HIS A 1126 12.18 25.78 -11.49
N GLY A 1127 11.59 26.92 -11.85
CA GLY A 1127 11.20 27.98 -10.91
C GLY A 1127 12.25 29.07 -10.66
N ALA A 1128 13.41 29.00 -11.32
CA ALA A 1128 14.50 29.97 -11.19
C ALA A 1128 14.91 30.56 -12.56
N ILE A 1129 15.55 31.73 -12.57
CA ILE A 1129 16.14 32.26 -13.81
C ILE A 1129 17.55 31.67 -13.98
N VAL A 1130 17.71 30.85 -15.02
CA VAL A 1130 19.00 30.31 -15.50
C VAL A 1130 19.58 31.29 -16.51
N ASN A 1131 20.79 31.77 -16.28
CA ASN A 1131 21.44 32.79 -17.12
C ASN A 1131 22.44 32.17 -18.11
N SER A 1132 23.01 33.00 -18.98
CA SER A 1132 24.18 32.72 -19.82
C SER A 1132 24.03 31.60 -20.86
N GLN A 1133 22.80 31.30 -21.31
CA GLN A 1133 22.56 30.30 -22.34
C GLN A 1133 22.89 30.81 -23.76
N TYR A 1134 23.20 29.90 -24.69
CA TYR A 1134 23.51 30.25 -26.09
C TYR A 1134 22.28 30.22 -27.01
N TYR A 1135 21.34 29.32 -26.71
CA TYR A 1135 20.04 29.16 -27.36
C TYR A 1135 19.13 28.34 -26.46
N HIS A 1136 17.85 28.26 -26.79
CA HIS A 1136 16.88 27.30 -26.23
C HIS A 1136 15.98 26.80 -27.34
N GLN A 1137 15.56 25.54 -27.29
CA GLN A 1137 14.67 24.91 -28.27
C GLN A 1137 13.46 24.30 -27.59
N VAL A 1138 12.27 24.62 -28.10
CA VAL A 1138 10.97 24.17 -27.57
C VAL A 1138 10.06 23.66 -28.68
N TYR A 1139 9.20 22.68 -28.38
CA TYR A 1139 8.18 22.25 -29.33
C TYR A 1139 6.94 23.16 -29.27
N SER A 1140 6.35 23.44 -30.43
CA SER A 1140 5.09 24.17 -30.57
C SER A 1140 4.16 23.51 -31.58
N ASP A 1141 2.90 23.32 -31.21
CA ASP A 1141 1.82 22.97 -32.16
C ASP A 1141 1.35 24.17 -33.01
N GLY A 1142 1.99 25.33 -32.85
CA GLY A 1142 1.66 26.60 -33.49
C GLY A 1142 0.80 27.53 -32.62
N ARG A 1143 0.17 27.02 -31.55
CA ARG A 1143 -0.68 27.80 -30.61
C ARG A 1143 -0.15 27.79 -29.19
N TYR A 1144 0.38 26.64 -28.75
CA TYR A 1144 1.00 26.45 -27.44
C TYR A 1144 2.49 26.14 -27.58
N ILE A 1145 3.21 26.31 -26.47
CA ILE A 1145 4.59 25.89 -26.26
C ILE A 1145 4.58 24.76 -25.24
N PHE A 1146 5.28 23.68 -25.56
CA PHE A 1146 5.48 22.53 -24.68
C PHE A 1146 6.94 22.57 -24.23
N ASP A 1147 7.14 23.10 -23.03
CA ASP A 1147 8.46 23.36 -22.44
C ASP A 1147 8.42 22.86 -20.98
N PRO A 1148 8.71 21.56 -20.74
CA PRO A 1148 8.52 20.93 -19.44
C PRO A 1148 9.48 21.43 -18.36
N ALA A 1149 10.56 22.13 -18.74
CA ALA A 1149 11.46 22.81 -17.81
C ALA A 1149 10.82 24.08 -17.22
N ILE A 1150 10.00 24.80 -18.00
CA ILE A 1150 9.26 25.99 -17.55
C ILE A 1150 7.88 25.62 -16.98
N SER A 1151 7.14 24.72 -17.64
CA SER A 1151 5.77 24.37 -17.25
C SER A 1151 5.35 22.97 -17.67
N GLN A 1152 4.75 22.24 -16.74
CA GLN A 1152 4.06 20.97 -16.98
C GLN A 1152 2.65 21.16 -17.59
N ILE A 1153 2.27 22.38 -18.02
CA ILE A 1153 1.03 22.69 -18.74
C ILE A 1153 1.39 23.52 -19.99
N PRO A 1154 0.85 23.21 -21.20
CA PRO A 1154 1.23 23.94 -22.41
C PRO A 1154 0.91 25.43 -22.33
N ILE A 1155 1.93 26.27 -22.52
CA ILE A 1155 1.83 27.72 -22.36
C ILE A 1155 1.32 28.33 -23.68
N PRO A 1156 0.26 29.16 -23.70
CA PRO A 1156 -0.13 29.89 -24.91
C PRO A 1156 1.04 30.69 -25.47
N LYS A 1157 1.38 30.47 -26.75
CA LYS A 1157 2.67 30.91 -27.33
C LYS A 1157 2.97 32.40 -27.16
N GLY A 1158 1.96 33.26 -27.27
CA GLY A 1158 2.14 34.71 -27.05
C GLY A 1158 2.45 35.11 -25.60
N ASP A 1159 2.08 34.30 -24.61
CA ASP A 1159 2.45 34.53 -23.21
C ASP A 1159 3.89 34.03 -22.95
N TRP A 1160 4.29 32.88 -23.51
CA TRP A 1160 5.68 32.41 -23.46
C TRP A 1160 6.64 33.39 -24.16
N GLU A 1161 6.34 33.86 -25.38
CA GLU A 1161 7.19 34.84 -26.09
C GLU A 1161 7.29 36.18 -25.33
N LYS A 1162 6.21 36.63 -24.67
CA LYS A 1162 6.23 37.85 -23.84
C LYS A 1162 7.11 37.66 -22.61
N HIS A 1163 6.96 36.54 -21.90
CA HIS A 1163 7.79 36.16 -20.75
C HIS A 1163 9.29 36.12 -21.13
N ILE A 1164 9.66 35.35 -22.15
CA ILE A 1164 11.06 35.20 -22.58
C ILE A 1164 11.65 36.55 -23.03
N ARG A 1165 10.88 37.44 -23.66
CA ARG A 1165 11.34 38.81 -23.96
C ARG A 1165 11.53 39.66 -22.70
N ALA A 1166 10.68 39.52 -21.70
CA ALA A 1166 10.75 40.32 -20.48
C ALA A 1166 11.97 39.98 -19.59
N ILE A 1167 12.34 38.69 -19.48
CA ILE A 1167 13.56 38.28 -18.76
C ILE A 1167 14.86 38.48 -19.57
N ASN A 1168 14.75 38.86 -20.85
CA ASN A 1168 15.88 39.16 -21.75
C ASN A 1168 15.83 40.61 -22.29
N PRO A 1169 16.07 41.64 -21.45
CA PRO A 1169 16.07 43.04 -21.89
C PRO A 1169 17.15 43.38 -22.93
N GLY A 1170 18.19 42.55 -23.07
CA GLY A 1170 19.17 42.63 -24.17
C GLY A 1170 18.59 42.27 -25.56
N GLY A 1171 17.36 41.75 -25.62
CA GLY A 1171 16.61 41.43 -26.83
C GLY A 1171 16.87 40.03 -27.38
N VAL A 1172 15.80 39.34 -27.77
CA VAL A 1172 15.84 37.96 -28.32
C VAL A 1172 15.22 37.85 -29.71
N LYS A 1173 15.75 36.91 -30.49
CA LYS A 1173 15.24 36.48 -31.80
C LYS A 1173 14.69 35.06 -31.70
N PHE A 1174 13.50 34.84 -32.21
CA PHE A 1174 12.89 33.51 -32.35
C PHE A 1174 12.98 33.06 -33.81
N SER A 1175 13.25 31.78 -34.05
CA SER A 1175 13.35 31.16 -35.36
C SER A 1175 12.51 29.88 -35.39
N ASP A 1176 11.74 29.68 -36.48
CA ASP A 1176 11.08 28.40 -36.79
C ASP A 1176 11.95 27.49 -37.67
N LYS A 1177 13.22 27.87 -37.84
CA LYS A 1177 14.30 27.13 -38.48
C LYS A 1177 15.47 27.07 -37.48
N PRO A 1178 15.57 26.02 -36.64
CA PRO A 1178 16.65 25.90 -35.66
C PRO A 1178 18.01 25.89 -36.37
N GLN A 1179 18.95 26.72 -35.91
CA GLN A 1179 20.30 26.81 -36.46
C GLN A 1179 21.18 25.78 -35.76
N GLY A 1180 20.98 24.51 -36.12
CA GLY A 1180 21.59 23.37 -35.46
C GLY A 1180 23.10 23.46 -35.34
N LEU A 1181 23.59 23.44 -34.10
CA LEU A 1181 24.83 22.74 -33.78
C LEU A 1181 24.50 21.25 -33.67
N ARG A 1182 25.48 20.40 -33.98
CA ARG A 1182 25.39 18.93 -33.95
C ARG A 1182 26.39 18.39 -32.94
#